data_AF-A0A6A4S2A3-F1
#
_entry.id   AF-A0A6A4S2A3-F1
#
_cell.length_a   1.000
_cell.length_b   1.000
_cell.length_c   1.000
_cell.angle_alpha   90.00
_cell.angle_beta   90.00
_cell.angle_gamma   90.00
#
_symmetry.space_group_name_H-M   'P 1'
#
loop_
_entity.id
_entity.type
_entity.pdbx_description
1 polymer ?
#
loop_
_entity_poly.entity_id
_entity_poly.type
_entity_poly.pdbx_seq_one_letter_code
_entity_poly.pdbx_strand_id
1 'polypeptide(L)'
;MFSKATANFVRQIDKDGSLIHVSRVNDSCKLVPMALVVKRRRLWFWQRPKYQPTDFTLGNLLLGDKELSPGVCDGEFLSYKGTFGDKLSGKLDTKAGAVSVELEGRGTSELQSCFGELRKQELDVKKLLRDSSGRLVDMQHVLVQQLKKRTEVLAIVKDRILTTNSGRVTQTIKEQCTFQGVLGLVGMLASSVKDSNNIEVDSDVSLEIPSHTVIAYSVLELEIKKDGRYNVCLQPGTIGGFEADSSAISCPSPDPSNDIVDGKFNGEHHPEKVPLRAQQNGSQEVELSPLAELPQLTRRALFQELQETMKDRTALSYLQCVLEELCGGETLDPAEREEQFEGQRDSVSAGPECSRPASAAHLHAAHLLVSAIEELPDETLSVLSESRADFLGAFDTLVCRLKESVGPLPVQRLPVPLLDNQAFQLAEQLLGSTSVTLKRNSDTLWTETGEKAEVLPLLLCLSYHAWPLLKRIARLKRRFEMCGIWALFGSDDCLSVQCTSAMKIAHRGPDAFRFENVNGFTNCCFGFHRLAIVDQLHGMQPLRIKKFPFLWLCYNGEIYNHHTLKQQFEFDHQTKVDGEVLLHLYDRFGIQKMASLLDGVFAFVLLDTANKKVFLGRDTYGVRPLFKLLTDDGFLAVCSEAKGLTDVTHAMASPADIVPFLPGHFEVFDLKQNGKVQSIQMEQFHCCTQEPAHAIYDTAERLPTSFNEETVKSNIRTLFESAVRKRLMAQRRIGCLLSGGLDSSLVAATLVKLAKEEKLQYPIQTFSIGSEDSPDVIAARKVAAHIGSEHHEVNFSVEEGIQAVEEVIFHLETYDITTIRASVGMYLVSKFIKEKSDSVVIFSGEGSDELTQGYIYFHKAPTPKAAAEDSVRLMKELYLFDVLRADRTTSAHGLELRVPFLDHRFTAYYMSLPEEMRIAKHGVEKHLLRDSFKGLDLIPDEILWRRKEAFSDGMMSLKKSWYTCLQEHLGSVVNDDQMEKAHKTFRHLPPCTKEAYYFRQVFEKHFPGRAEWLSHYWMPRWINATDPSARTLSIYKPHKDQ
;
A
#
# COMPACT_ATOMS: atom_id res chain seq x y z
N MET A 1 -35.08 -0.10 11.89
CA MET A 1 -36.05 -0.15 13.01
C MET A 1 -36.72 -1.51 13.16
N PHE A 2 -37.76 -1.88 12.40
CA PHE A 2 -38.54 -3.12 12.63
C PHE A 2 -37.68 -4.40 12.77
N SER A 3 -36.87 -4.73 11.74
CA SER A 3 -35.96 -5.89 11.76
C SER A 3 -35.01 -5.91 12.98
N LYS A 4 -34.57 -4.74 13.47
CA LYS A 4 -33.69 -4.59 14.64
C LYS A 4 -34.45 -5.00 15.91
N ALA A 5 -35.66 -4.48 16.06
CA ALA A 5 -36.53 -4.79 17.19
C ALA A 5 -36.96 -6.27 17.21
N THR A 6 -37.31 -6.86 16.05
CA THR A 6 -37.73 -8.27 15.97
C THR A 6 -36.57 -9.24 16.15
N ALA A 7 -35.38 -8.94 15.61
CA ALA A 7 -34.16 -9.72 15.87
C ALA A 7 -33.80 -9.72 17.35
N ASN A 8 -33.82 -8.54 17.99
CA ASN A 8 -33.50 -8.41 19.41
C ASN A 8 -34.51 -9.13 20.30
N PHE A 9 -35.80 -9.08 19.96
CA PHE A 9 -36.85 -9.85 20.61
C PHE A 9 -36.54 -11.36 20.57
N VAL A 10 -36.29 -11.92 19.37
CA VAL A 10 -35.95 -13.34 19.22
C VAL A 10 -34.71 -13.73 20.03
N ARG A 11 -33.63 -12.93 20.00
CA ARG A 11 -32.43 -13.20 20.81
C ARG A 11 -32.69 -13.27 22.31
N GLN A 12 -33.67 -12.51 22.82
CA GLN A 12 -34.03 -12.51 24.24
C GLN A 12 -34.91 -13.70 24.64
N ILE A 13 -35.81 -14.14 23.74
CA ILE A 13 -36.78 -15.20 24.06
C ILE A 13 -36.36 -16.62 23.61
N ASP A 14 -35.45 -16.72 22.64
CA ASP A 14 -35.13 -17.98 21.94
C ASP A 14 -33.65 -18.01 21.48
N LYS A 15 -32.73 -17.70 22.40
CA LYS A 15 -31.29 -17.51 22.13
C LYS A 15 -30.63 -18.66 21.33
N ASP A 16 -31.03 -19.90 21.64
CA ASP A 16 -30.50 -21.14 21.06
C ASP A 16 -31.56 -21.94 20.28
N GLY A 17 -32.65 -21.30 19.85
CA GLY A 17 -33.84 -21.99 19.31
C GLY A 17 -34.13 -21.79 17.82
N SER A 18 -35.40 -21.97 17.45
CA SER A 18 -35.87 -22.15 16.06
C SER A 18 -36.74 -21.01 15.53
N LEU A 19 -36.93 -19.94 16.31
CA LEU A 19 -37.66 -18.76 15.86
C LEU A 19 -36.82 -17.91 14.89
N ILE A 20 -37.45 -17.62 13.76
CA ILE A 20 -36.95 -16.75 12.68
C ILE A 20 -37.63 -15.39 12.86
N HIS A 21 -36.86 -14.34 13.09
CA HIS A 21 -37.39 -12.97 13.16
C HIS A 21 -37.95 -12.52 11.80
N VAL A 22 -38.98 -11.67 11.82
CA VAL A 22 -39.52 -11.04 10.60
C VAL A 22 -38.79 -9.72 10.34
N SER A 23 -38.19 -9.59 9.15
CA SER A 23 -37.36 -8.43 8.79
C SER A 23 -38.16 -7.25 8.22
N ARG A 24 -39.26 -7.52 7.51
CA ARG A 24 -40.13 -6.50 6.88
C ARG A 24 -41.56 -6.60 7.42
N VAL A 25 -42.16 -5.48 7.83
CA VAL A 25 -43.56 -5.42 8.27
C VAL A 25 -44.51 -5.97 7.19
N ASN A 26 -44.22 -5.66 5.93
CA ASN A 26 -45.04 -6.06 4.78
C ASN A 26 -45.08 -7.58 4.54
N ASP A 27 -44.10 -8.34 5.05
CA ASP A 27 -44.09 -9.80 4.92
C ASP A 27 -45.05 -10.49 5.92
N SER A 28 -45.58 -9.75 6.90
CA SER A 28 -46.54 -10.24 7.89
C SER A 28 -47.79 -10.88 7.27
N CYS A 29 -48.28 -10.36 6.13
CA CYS A 29 -49.44 -10.94 5.44
C CYS A 29 -49.12 -12.25 4.71
N LYS A 30 -47.85 -12.45 4.33
CA LYS A 30 -47.35 -13.68 3.70
C LYS A 30 -47.08 -14.79 4.72
N LEU A 31 -46.77 -14.42 5.96
CA LEU A 31 -46.49 -15.34 7.07
C LEU A 31 -47.76 -15.80 7.82
N VAL A 32 -48.71 -16.37 7.09
CA VAL A 32 -49.88 -17.06 7.67
C VAL A 32 -49.55 -18.52 7.99
N PRO A 33 -50.24 -19.18 8.95
CA PRO A 33 -50.07 -20.61 9.17
C PRO A 33 -50.38 -21.38 7.89
N MET A 34 -49.58 -22.39 7.54
CA MET A 34 -49.62 -23.09 6.24
C MET A 34 -49.06 -22.30 5.03
N ALA A 35 -48.58 -21.06 5.20
CA ALA A 35 -47.83 -20.37 4.15
C ALA A 35 -46.53 -21.08 3.80
N LEU A 36 -46.09 -20.96 2.55
CA LEU A 36 -44.84 -21.51 2.07
C LEU A 36 -43.74 -20.45 2.13
N VAL A 37 -42.60 -20.84 2.68
CA VAL A 37 -41.36 -20.08 2.69
C VAL A 37 -40.27 -20.90 2.01
N VAL A 38 -39.40 -20.25 1.25
CA VAL A 38 -38.24 -20.90 0.61
C VAL A 38 -37.05 -20.77 1.53
N LYS A 39 -36.43 -21.89 1.91
CA LYS A 39 -35.13 -21.91 2.59
C LYS A 39 -34.08 -21.44 1.59
N ARG A 40 -33.51 -20.26 1.81
CA ARG A 40 -32.47 -19.72 0.94
C ARG A 40 -31.24 -20.63 0.99
N ARG A 41 -30.61 -20.84 -0.16
CA ARG A 41 -29.38 -21.62 -0.27
C ARG A 41 -28.26 -20.94 0.52
N ARG A 42 -27.74 -21.62 1.54
CA ARG A 42 -26.53 -21.19 2.24
C ARG A 42 -25.35 -21.27 1.28
N LEU A 43 -24.51 -20.24 1.24
CA LEU A 43 -23.24 -20.26 0.51
C LEU A 43 -22.11 -20.83 1.37
N TRP A 44 -22.22 -20.75 2.69
CA TRP A 44 -21.25 -21.31 3.63
C TRP A 44 -21.93 -22.08 4.75
N PHE A 45 -21.27 -23.15 5.21
CA PHE A 45 -21.80 -24.11 6.18
C PHE A 45 -22.14 -23.49 7.55
N TRP A 46 -21.52 -22.36 7.89
CA TRP A 46 -21.74 -21.64 9.15
C TRP A 46 -22.95 -20.69 9.16
N GLN A 47 -23.53 -20.37 8.01
CA GLN A 47 -24.68 -19.46 7.96
C GLN A 47 -25.91 -20.08 8.62
N ARG A 48 -26.61 -19.31 9.46
CA ARG A 48 -27.98 -19.65 9.89
C ARG A 48 -28.92 -19.71 8.68
N PRO A 49 -29.91 -20.63 8.66
CA PRO A 49 -30.83 -20.74 7.54
C PRO A 49 -31.77 -19.53 7.48
N LYS A 50 -31.71 -18.79 6.37
CA LYS A 50 -32.66 -17.72 6.05
C LYS A 50 -33.84 -18.27 5.27
N TYR A 51 -35.02 -17.70 5.47
CA TYR A 51 -36.26 -18.11 4.82
C TYR A 51 -36.93 -16.91 4.16
N GLN A 52 -37.38 -17.09 2.92
CA GLN A 52 -38.04 -16.07 2.11
C GLN A 52 -39.55 -16.38 2.00
N PRO A 53 -40.45 -15.49 2.45
CA PRO A 53 -41.88 -15.66 2.27
C PRO A 53 -42.31 -15.66 0.81
N THR A 54 -43.24 -16.56 0.47
CA THR A 54 -43.91 -16.59 -0.84
C THR A 54 -45.36 -16.16 -0.72
N ASP A 55 -46.01 -15.87 -1.85
CA ASP A 55 -47.45 -15.57 -1.90
C ASP A 55 -48.33 -16.84 -1.94
N PHE A 56 -47.74 -18.02 -1.72
CA PHE A 56 -48.40 -19.32 -1.81
C PHE A 56 -48.52 -20.00 -0.45
N THR A 57 -49.60 -20.76 -0.24
CA THR A 57 -49.76 -21.72 0.85
C THR A 57 -49.61 -23.15 0.35
N LEU A 58 -49.43 -24.12 1.24
CA LEU A 58 -49.42 -25.54 0.85
C LEU A 58 -50.68 -25.91 0.05
N GLY A 59 -51.84 -25.34 0.39
CA GLY A 59 -53.10 -25.57 -0.31
C GLY A 59 -53.08 -25.15 -1.79
N ASN A 60 -52.30 -24.13 -2.16
CA ASN A 60 -52.14 -23.69 -3.56
C ASN A 60 -51.21 -24.63 -4.36
N LEU A 61 -50.35 -25.38 -3.67
CA LEU A 61 -49.34 -26.25 -4.28
C LEU A 61 -49.84 -27.67 -4.54
N LEU A 62 -50.95 -28.07 -3.94
CA LEU A 62 -51.45 -29.44 -3.98
C LEU A 62 -52.62 -29.59 -4.96
N LEU A 63 -52.55 -30.60 -5.83
CA LEU A 63 -53.62 -30.98 -6.73
C LEU A 63 -54.89 -31.39 -5.96
N GLY A 64 -56.06 -31.03 -6.51
CA GLY A 64 -57.41 -31.39 -6.01
C GLY A 64 -58.26 -30.22 -5.49
N ASP A 65 -59.56 -30.25 -5.78
CA ASP A 65 -60.49 -29.12 -5.62
C ASP A 65 -60.87 -28.77 -4.16
N LYS A 66 -60.35 -29.50 -3.18
CA LYS A 66 -60.72 -29.31 -1.77
C LYS A 66 -59.79 -28.28 -1.12
N GLU A 67 -60.32 -27.12 -0.73
CA GLU A 67 -59.56 -26.13 0.04
C GLU A 67 -59.06 -26.72 1.38
N LEU A 68 -57.79 -26.47 1.71
CA LEU A 68 -57.23 -26.80 3.02
C LEU A 68 -57.49 -25.66 4.01
N SER A 69 -58.19 -25.96 5.11
CA SER A 69 -58.34 -25.01 6.22
C SER A 69 -57.28 -25.31 7.30
N PRO A 70 -56.30 -24.42 7.54
CA PRO A 70 -55.34 -24.63 8.62
C PRO A 70 -56.09 -24.64 9.96
N GLY A 71 -55.93 -25.73 10.74
CA GLY A 71 -56.27 -25.69 12.15
C GLY A 71 -55.20 -24.86 12.86
N VAL A 72 -55.60 -23.87 13.66
CA VAL A 72 -54.66 -22.97 14.34
C VAL A 72 -55.04 -22.90 15.82
N CYS A 73 -54.08 -23.23 16.69
CA CYS A 73 -54.17 -22.96 18.12
C CYS A 73 -53.67 -21.54 18.36
N ASP A 74 -54.55 -20.62 18.79
CA ASP A 74 -54.20 -19.24 19.13
C ASP A 74 -54.19 -19.05 20.65
N GLY A 75 -53.10 -18.49 21.19
CA GLY A 75 -52.92 -18.28 22.63
C GLY A 75 -52.12 -17.01 22.95
N GLU A 76 -52.44 -16.39 24.08
CA GLU A 76 -51.64 -15.31 24.67
C GLU A 76 -50.24 -15.82 25.01
N PHE A 77 -49.20 -15.12 24.56
CA PHE A 77 -47.81 -15.51 24.74
C PHE A 77 -47.15 -14.73 25.88
N LEU A 78 -46.93 -13.41 25.69
CA LEU A 78 -46.33 -12.52 26.70
C LEU A 78 -46.57 -11.03 26.34
N SER A 79 -46.27 -10.11 27.27
CA SER A 79 -46.20 -8.68 26.97
C SER A 79 -44.76 -8.20 26.88
N TYR A 80 -44.44 -7.41 25.86
CA TYR A 80 -43.06 -7.00 25.55
C TYR A 80 -42.85 -5.48 25.49
N LYS A 81 -41.93 -5.01 26.33
CA LYS A 81 -41.34 -3.66 26.27
C LYS A 81 -39.85 -3.70 26.64
N GLY A 82 -38.98 -3.26 25.74
CA GLY A 82 -37.53 -3.21 25.95
C GLY A 82 -36.91 -1.91 25.44
N THR A 83 -35.78 -1.52 26.04
CA THR A 83 -34.95 -0.39 25.63
C THR A 83 -33.55 -0.88 25.31
N PHE A 84 -33.02 -0.46 24.15
CA PHE A 84 -31.76 -0.95 23.58
C PHE A 84 -30.84 0.22 23.24
N GLY A 85 -29.81 0.46 24.05
CA GLY A 85 -28.72 1.41 23.76
C GLY A 85 -27.48 1.05 24.57
N ASP A 86 -26.69 2.03 25.02
CA ASP A 86 -25.54 1.88 25.94
C ASP A 86 -25.82 1.03 27.21
N LYS A 87 -27.11 0.82 27.53
CA LYS A 87 -27.59 -0.25 28.40
C LYS A 87 -28.69 -1.04 27.70
N LEU A 88 -28.54 -2.36 27.57
CA LEU A 88 -29.66 -3.23 27.26
C LEU A 88 -30.47 -3.49 28.54
N SER A 89 -31.74 -3.11 28.53
CA SER A 89 -32.69 -3.45 29.59
C SER A 89 -34.01 -3.92 28.97
N GLY A 90 -34.40 -5.16 29.27
CA GLY A 90 -35.65 -5.76 28.82
C GLY A 90 -36.51 -6.16 30.01
N LYS A 91 -37.79 -5.79 29.97
CA LYS A 91 -38.80 -6.30 30.92
C LYS A 91 -39.78 -7.21 30.20
N LEU A 92 -39.86 -8.46 30.66
CA LEU A 92 -40.75 -9.48 30.13
C LEU A 92 -41.80 -9.84 31.19
N ASP A 93 -43.07 -9.51 30.94
CA ASP A 93 -44.17 -9.88 31.83
C ASP A 93 -44.86 -11.14 31.29
N THR A 94 -44.72 -12.26 32.01
CA THR A 94 -45.30 -13.57 31.68
C THR A 94 -46.28 -14.04 32.76
N LYS A 95 -47.15 -15.01 32.44
CA LYS A 95 -48.06 -15.62 33.43
C LYS A 95 -47.36 -16.38 34.57
N ALA A 96 -46.04 -16.60 34.47
CA ALA A 96 -45.21 -17.25 35.50
C ALA A 96 -44.39 -16.25 36.35
N GLY A 97 -44.46 -14.94 36.05
CA GLY A 97 -43.70 -13.90 36.73
C GLY A 97 -43.02 -12.93 35.77
N ALA A 98 -42.58 -11.79 36.31
CA ALA A 98 -41.81 -10.79 35.57
C ALA A 98 -40.31 -11.18 35.56
N VAL A 99 -39.70 -11.19 34.38
CA VAL A 99 -38.26 -11.42 34.20
C VAL A 99 -37.63 -10.15 33.64
N SER A 100 -36.64 -9.62 34.36
CA SER A 100 -35.81 -8.49 33.93
C SER A 100 -34.43 -8.99 33.54
N VAL A 101 -33.96 -8.62 32.35
CA VAL A 101 -32.60 -8.92 31.86
C VAL A 101 -31.87 -7.61 31.60
N GLU A 102 -30.73 -7.44 32.25
CA GLU A 102 -29.81 -6.32 32.07
C GLU A 102 -28.48 -6.82 31.50
N LEU A 103 -27.97 -6.15 30.47
CA LEU A 103 -26.67 -6.39 29.83
C LEU A 103 -26.06 -5.02 29.48
N GLU A 104 -24.79 -4.79 29.83
CA GLU A 104 -24.08 -3.55 29.49
C GLU A 104 -23.25 -3.73 28.22
N GLY A 105 -23.38 -2.80 27.27
CA GLY A 105 -22.64 -2.78 26.01
C GLY A 105 -22.70 -1.39 25.39
N ARG A 106 -21.58 -0.88 24.87
CA ARG A 106 -21.46 0.52 24.42
C ARG A 106 -21.96 0.68 22.99
N GLY A 107 -22.80 1.69 22.74
CA GLY A 107 -23.37 2.00 21.43
C GLY A 107 -24.24 3.26 21.44
N THR A 108 -23.97 4.20 20.52
CA THR A 108 -24.44 5.59 20.50
C THR A 108 -25.92 5.82 20.13
N SER A 109 -26.74 4.79 20.00
CA SER A 109 -28.16 4.91 19.59
C SER A 109 -29.11 4.18 20.55
N GLU A 110 -30.19 4.83 20.97
CA GLU A 110 -31.23 4.25 21.84
C GLU A 110 -32.48 3.86 21.05
N LEU A 111 -32.76 2.57 20.91
CA LEU A 111 -33.97 1.99 20.30
C LEU A 111 -34.91 1.49 21.41
N GLN A 112 -36.04 2.15 21.62
CA GLN A 112 -37.12 1.63 22.47
C GLN A 112 -38.10 0.83 21.61
N SER A 113 -38.40 -0.40 22.03
CA SER A 113 -39.27 -1.33 21.29
C SER A 113 -40.43 -1.78 22.19
N CYS A 114 -41.65 -1.39 21.83
CA CYS A 114 -42.88 -1.82 22.47
C CYS A 114 -43.75 -2.57 21.46
N PHE A 115 -43.73 -3.90 21.50
CA PHE A 115 -44.63 -4.73 20.70
C PHE A 115 -45.98 -4.96 21.41
N GLY A 116 -46.10 -4.58 22.68
CA GLY A 116 -47.31 -4.74 23.47
C GLY A 116 -47.58 -6.22 23.81
N GLU A 117 -48.85 -6.58 23.89
CA GLU A 117 -49.28 -7.96 24.09
C GLU A 117 -49.11 -8.79 22.82
N LEU A 118 -48.48 -9.95 22.96
CA LEU A 118 -48.20 -10.88 21.87
C LEU A 118 -49.05 -12.14 21.97
N ARG A 119 -49.48 -12.63 20.82
CA ARG A 119 -50.12 -13.95 20.66
C ARG A 119 -49.23 -14.88 19.86
N LYS A 120 -49.26 -16.16 20.21
CA LYS A 120 -48.65 -17.24 19.43
C LYS A 120 -49.75 -18.04 18.76
N GLN A 121 -49.65 -18.19 17.44
CA GLN A 121 -50.50 -19.04 16.62
C GLN A 121 -49.69 -20.24 16.14
N GLU A 122 -50.09 -21.44 16.52
CA GLU A 122 -49.45 -22.72 16.16
C GLU A 122 -50.36 -23.51 15.22
N LEU A 123 -49.79 -24.01 14.12
CA LEU A 123 -50.48 -24.85 13.14
C LEU A 123 -50.73 -26.26 13.71
N ASP A 124 -51.97 -26.75 13.64
CA ASP A 124 -52.29 -28.16 13.92
C ASP A 124 -51.78 -29.04 12.75
N VAL A 125 -50.50 -29.39 12.84
CA VAL A 125 -49.80 -30.28 11.91
C VAL A 125 -50.50 -31.65 11.79
N LYS A 126 -51.14 -32.14 12.85
CA LYS A 126 -51.86 -33.43 12.81
C LYS A 126 -53.16 -33.33 12.01
N LYS A 127 -53.89 -32.22 12.11
CA LYS A 127 -55.03 -31.93 11.21
C LYS A 127 -54.54 -31.74 9.78
N LEU A 128 -53.50 -30.93 9.55
CA LEU A 128 -52.97 -30.69 8.21
C LEU A 128 -52.59 -31.99 7.48
N LEU A 129 -51.84 -32.88 8.14
CA LEU A 129 -51.42 -34.16 7.57
C LEU A 129 -52.61 -35.11 7.28
N ARG A 130 -53.70 -35.04 8.05
CA ARG A 130 -54.94 -35.79 7.74
C ARG A 130 -55.68 -35.20 6.55
N ASP A 131 -55.86 -33.88 6.52
CA ASP A 131 -56.67 -33.18 5.51
C ASP A 131 -56.00 -33.12 4.13
N SER A 132 -54.66 -33.22 4.11
CA SER A 132 -53.84 -33.25 2.88
C SER A 132 -53.37 -34.66 2.47
N SER A 133 -53.70 -35.69 3.26
CA SER A 133 -53.32 -37.09 2.99
C SER A 133 -53.75 -37.55 1.60
N GLY A 134 -52.81 -38.12 0.85
CA GLY A 134 -53.04 -38.64 -0.50
C GLY A 134 -53.08 -37.59 -1.63
N ARG A 135 -52.94 -36.29 -1.32
CA ARG A 135 -52.74 -35.26 -2.36
C ARG A 135 -51.30 -35.26 -2.85
N LEU A 136 -51.11 -34.78 -4.08
CA LEU A 136 -49.82 -34.63 -4.73
C LEU A 136 -49.52 -33.15 -4.94
N VAL A 137 -48.25 -32.77 -4.81
CA VAL A 137 -47.69 -31.50 -5.27
C VAL A 137 -47.87 -31.40 -6.78
N ASP A 138 -48.37 -30.25 -7.25
CA ASP A 138 -48.39 -29.93 -8.66
C ASP A 138 -46.95 -29.66 -9.15
N MET A 139 -46.35 -30.68 -9.77
CA MET A 139 -45.00 -30.59 -10.35
C MET A 139 -44.92 -29.68 -11.58
N GLN A 140 -46.06 -29.17 -12.09
CA GLN A 140 -46.09 -28.14 -13.14
C GLN A 140 -46.22 -26.72 -12.59
N HIS A 141 -46.53 -26.55 -11.30
CA HIS A 141 -46.65 -25.24 -10.67
C HIS A 141 -45.33 -24.45 -10.77
N VAL A 142 -45.40 -23.18 -11.18
CA VAL A 142 -44.24 -22.34 -11.53
C VAL A 142 -43.20 -22.31 -10.40
N LEU A 143 -43.64 -22.14 -9.15
CA LEU A 143 -42.77 -22.22 -7.97
C LEU A 143 -42.03 -23.56 -7.88
N VAL A 144 -42.71 -24.69 -8.06
CA VAL A 144 -42.11 -26.03 -7.95
C VAL A 144 -41.05 -26.25 -9.04
N GLN A 145 -41.31 -25.80 -10.26
CA GLN A 145 -40.35 -25.90 -11.36
C GLN A 145 -39.10 -25.04 -11.10
N GLN A 146 -39.27 -23.82 -10.60
CA GLN A 146 -38.17 -22.92 -10.23
C GLN A 146 -37.31 -23.52 -9.10
N LEU A 147 -37.94 -23.94 -8.00
CA LEU A 147 -37.25 -24.50 -6.84
C LEU A 147 -36.56 -25.83 -7.17
N LYS A 148 -37.19 -26.72 -7.96
CA LYS A 148 -36.57 -27.97 -8.42
C LYS A 148 -35.31 -27.68 -9.26
N LYS A 149 -35.34 -26.68 -10.14
CA LYS A 149 -34.17 -26.27 -10.95
C LYS A 149 -33.05 -25.65 -10.09
N ARG A 150 -33.41 -24.93 -9.02
CA ARG A 150 -32.45 -24.29 -8.09
C ARG A 150 -31.97 -25.21 -6.95
N THR A 151 -32.55 -26.41 -6.81
CA THR A 151 -32.34 -27.34 -5.68
C THR A 151 -32.64 -26.70 -4.31
N GLU A 152 -33.63 -25.82 -4.26
CA GLU A 152 -34.03 -25.09 -3.05
C GLU A 152 -35.06 -25.87 -2.24
N VAL A 153 -35.00 -25.74 -0.91
CA VAL A 153 -35.91 -26.45 0.01
C VAL A 153 -37.11 -25.58 0.33
N LEU A 154 -38.30 -26.17 0.19
CA LEU A 154 -39.56 -25.54 0.56
C LEU A 154 -39.90 -25.87 2.02
N ALA A 155 -40.43 -24.91 2.77
CA ALA A 155 -40.86 -25.11 4.15
C ALA A 155 -42.21 -24.44 4.41
N ILE A 156 -42.94 -24.94 5.41
CA ILE A 156 -44.26 -24.44 5.81
C ILE A 156 -44.12 -23.65 7.11
N VAL A 157 -44.75 -22.47 7.19
CA VAL A 157 -44.89 -21.72 8.45
C VAL A 157 -45.73 -22.52 9.44
N LYS A 158 -45.07 -22.94 10.52
CA LYS A 158 -45.61 -23.81 11.59
C LYS A 158 -46.15 -22.97 12.74
N ASP A 159 -45.32 -22.16 13.37
CA ASP A 159 -45.72 -21.26 14.45
C ASP A 159 -45.48 -19.81 14.01
N ARG A 160 -46.28 -18.87 14.52
CA ARG A 160 -46.02 -17.43 14.35
C ARG A 160 -46.38 -16.65 15.61
N ILE A 161 -45.62 -15.60 15.90
CA ILE A 161 -45.84 -14.66 17.00
C ILE A 161 -46.30 -13.34 16.39
N LEU A 162 -47.46 -12.83 16.82
CA LEU A 162 -48.09 -11.62 16.30
C LEU A 162 -48.44 -10.61 17.41
N THR A 163 -48.45 -9.33 17.06
CA THR A 163 -48.94 -8.25 17.93
C THR A 163 -50.46 -8.33 18.10
N THR A 164 -50.97 -8.08 19.30
CA THR A 164 -52.43 -8.02 19.56
C THR A 164 -52.96 -6.60 19.35
N ASN A 165 -52.19 -5.60 19.79
CA ASN A 165 -52.50 -4.17 19.68
C ASN A 165 -51.45 -3.47 18.80
N SER A 166 -51.68 -2.22 18.43
CA SER A 166 -50.66 -1.42 17.74
C SER A 166 -49.46 -1.16 18.67
N GLY A 167 -48.29 -1.58 18.22
CA GLY A 167 -47.01 -1.33 18.90
C GLY A 167 -46.33 -0.07 18.38
N ARG A 168 -45.24 0.32 19.03
CA ARG A 168 -44.35 1.38 18.54
C ARG A 168 -42.90 1.03 18.82
N VAL A 169 -42.06 1.26 17.81
CA VAL A 169 -40.61 1.27 17.94
C VAL A 169 -40.15 2.71 17.72
N THR A 170 -39.44 3.29 18.68
CA THR A 170 -38.82 4.62 18.58
C THR A 170 -37.31 4.47 18.60
N GLN A 171 -36.61 5.18 17.73
CA GLN A 171 -35.15 5.19 17.67
C GLN A 171 -34.68 6.64 17.86
N THR A 172 -34.05 6.90 19.00
CA THR A 172 -33.37 8.14 19.33
C THR A 172 -31.91 8.00 18.88
N ILE A 173 -31.52 8.77 17.87
CA ILE A 173 -30.16 8.82 17.34
C ILE A 173 -29.49 10.03 17.99
N LYS A 174 -28.37 9.80 18.70
CA LYS A 174 -27.50 10.88 19.21
C LYS A 174 -26.23 10.90 18.34
N GLU A 175 -26.06 12.00 17.60
CA GLU A 175 -25.01 12.22 16.59
C GLU A 175 -25.05 11.31 15.35
N GLN A 176 -24.38 11.76 14.27
CA GLN A 176 -24.57 11.31 12.89
C GLN A 176 -24.27 9.81 12.64
N CYS A 177 -25.30 8.97 12.58
CA CYS A 177 -25.22 7.66 11.93
C CYS A 177 -25.66 7.77 10.45
N THR A 178 -24.72 8.07 9.55
CA THR A 178 -24.96 8.12 8.10
C THR A 178 -25.16 6.71 7.51
N PHE A 179 -26.41 6.29 7.35
CA PHE A 179 -26.77 5.05 6.63
C PHE A 179 -26.29 5.02 5.14
N GLN A 180 -25.75 6.13 4.62
CA GLN A 180 -24.99 6.17 3.37
C GLN A 180 -23.81 5.19 3.35
N GLY A 181 -23.14 4.92 4.48
CA GLY A 181 -21.93 4.11 4.51
C GLY A 181 -22.12 2.69 3.94
N VAL A 182 -23.23 2.04 4.29
CA VAL A 182 -23.60 0.70 3.78
C VAL A 182 -23.94 0.74 2.29
N LEU A 183 -24.62 1.80 1.83
CA LEU A 183 -24.91 2.02 0.40
C LEU A 183 -23.62 2.28 -0.39
N GLY A 184 -22.68 3.05 0.17
CA GLY A 184 -21.34 3.28 -0.40
C GLY A 184 -20.51 2.01 -0.49
N LEU A 185 -20.60 1.12 0.51
CA LEU A 185 -19.95 -0.20 0.49
C LEU A 185 -20.48 -1.05 -0.68
N VAL A 186 -21.80 -1.02 -0.94
CA VAL A 186 -22.41 -1.68 -2.10
C VAL A 186 -22.02 -0.98 -3.42
N GLY A 187 -22.06 0.36 -3.49
CA GLY A 187 -21.68 1.14 -4.67
C GLY A 187 -20.19 1.01 -5.05
N MET A 188 -19.31 0.73 -4.08
CA MET A 188 -17.91 0.43 -4.32
C MET A 188 -17.64 -1.00 -4.82
N LEU A 189 -18.57 -1.93 -4.59
CA LEU A 189 -18.48 -3.32 -5.05
C LEU A 189 -19.34 -3.61 -6.29
N ALA A 190 -20.31 -2.75 -6.62
CA ALA A 190 -21.13 -2.83 -7.81
C ALA A 190 -21.42 -1.43 -8.37
N SER A 191 -21.06 -1.18 -9.63
CA SER A 191 -21.04 0.16 -10.24
C SER A 191 -22.42 0.72 -10.63
N SER A 192 -23.47 0.48 -9.83
CA SER A 192 -24.83 0.94 -10.10
C SER A 192 -25.71 0.99 -8.84
N VAL A 193 -25.40 1.89 -7.92
CA VAL A 193 -26.35 2.41 -6.93
C VAL A 193 -26.27 3.94 -6.98
N LYS A 194 -27.39 4.64 -7.17
CA LYS A 194 -27.43 6.11 -7.17
C LYS A 194 -27.54 6.61 -5.73
N ASP A 195 -26.56 7.38 -5.28
CA ASP A 195 -26.62 8.09 -4.01
C ASP A 195 -27.64 9.22 -4.04
N SER A 196 -28.39 9.39 -2.95
CA SER A 196 -29.22 10.56 -2.70
C SER A 196 -29.01 11.13 -1.29
N ASN A 197 -28.22 12.21 -1.26
CA ASN A 197 -28.18 13.34 -0.32
C ASN A 197 -28.14 13.09 1.21
N ASN A 198 -27.19 13.80 1.84
CA ASN A 198 -27.17 14.03 3.29
C ASN A 198 -28.43 14.74 3.78
N ILE A 199 -28.97 14.25 4.89
CA ILE A 199 -29.97 14.94 5.71
C ILE A 199 -29.49 14.86 7.15
N GLU A 200 -29.12 16.01 7.71
CA GLU A 200 -28.68 16.16 9.10
C GLU A 200 -29.90 16.55 9.94
N VAL A 201 -30.45 15.60 10.71
CA VAL A 201 -31.59 15.82 11.60
C VAL A 201 -31.44 14.98 12.86
N ASP A 202 -31.37 15.65 14.02
CA ASP A 202 -31.71 15.04 15.32
C ASP A 202 -33.16 14.56 15.24
N SER A 203 -33.32 13.27 14.93
CA SER A 203 -34.61 12.67 14.59
C SER A 203 -34.90 11.48 15.50
N ASP A 204 -35.81 11.70 16.45
CA ASP A 204 -36.58 10.63 17.08
C ASP A 204 -37.49 10.00 16.02
N VAL A 205 -36.95 9.07 15.23
CA VAL A 205 -37.74 8.34 14.24
C VAL A 205 -38.63 7.36 14.98
N SER A 206 -39.94 7.41 14.72
CA SER A 206 -40.90 6.47 15.27
C SER A 206 -41.57 5.65 14.16
N LEU A 207 -41.66 4.35 14.39
CA LEU A 207 -42.35 3.41 13.51
C LEU A 207 -43.50 2.80 14.32
N GLU A 208 -44.72 3.06 13.88
CA GLU A 208 -45.90 2.37 14.40
C GLU A 208 -45.99 0.97 13.77
N ILE A 209 -46.26 -0.02 14.62
CA ILE A 209 -46.41 -1.41 14.22
C ILE A 209 -47.90 -1.71 14.30
N PRO A 210 -48.59 -2.02 13.19
CA PRO A 210 -50.00 -2.39 13.22
C PRO A 210 -50.29 -3.57 14.16
N SER A 211 -51.52 -3.67 14.65
CA SER A 211 -52.00 -4.92 15.27
C SER A 211 -51.95 -6.06 14.25
N HIS A 212 -51.83 -7.29 14.75
CA HIS A 212 -51.68 -8.52 13.96
C HIS A 212 -50.43 -8.57 13.07
N THR A 213 -49.41 -7.77 13.36
CA THR A 213 -48.10 -7.85 12.70
C THR A 213 -47.33 -9.05 13.24
N VAL A 214 -46.91 -9.96 12.35
CA VAL A 214 -46.02 -11.08 12.69
C VAL A 214 -44.61 -10.56 12.93
N ILE A 215 -44.04 -10.89 14.09
CA ILE A 215 -42.69 -10.45 14.51
C ILE A 215 -41.65 -11.58 14.51
N ALA A 216 -42.10 -12.84 14.66
CA ALA A 216 -41.26 -14.03 14.54
C ALA A 216 -42.10 -15.24 14.13
N TYR A 217 -41.47 -16.25 13.53
CA TYR A 217 -42.14 -17.49 13.10
C TYR A 217 -41.20 -18.70 13.15
N SER A 218 -41.75 -19.92 13.12
CA SER A 218 -41.01 -21.17 12.96
C SER A 218 -41.53 -21.94 11.74
N VAL A 219 -40.76 -22.92 11.27
CA VAL A 219 -41.04 -23.63 10.01
C VAL A 219 -40.90 -25.14 10.15
N LEU A 220 -41.44 -25.87 9.18
CA LEU A 220 -41.20 -27.30 8.94
C LEU A 220 -40.84 -27.52 7.47
N GLU A 221 -39.70 -28.17 7.20
CA GLU A 221 -39.24 -28.43 5.83
C GLU A 221 -40.10 -29.50 5.13
N LEU A 222 -40.08 -29.47 3.80
CA LEU A 222 -40.75 -30.42 2.92
C LEU A 222 -39.74 -31.22 2.10
N GLU A 223 -39.90 -32.53 2.07
CA GLU A 223 -39.30 -33.43 1.08
C GLU A 223 -40.34 -33.69 -0.02
N ILE A 224 -40.01 -33.39 -1.29
CA ILE A 224 -40.88 -33.57 -2.45
C ILE A 224 -40.27 -34.63 -3.39
N LYS A 225 -41.03 -35.69 -3.63
CA LYS A 225 -40.66 -36.83 -4.47
C LYS A 225 -41.02 -36.58 -5.94
N LYS A 226 -40.40 -37.35 -6.84
CA LYS A 226 -40.60 -37.18 -8.30
C LYS A 226 -42.02 -37.46 -8.76
N ASP A 227 -42.76 -38.30 -8.03
CA ASP A 227 -44.17 -38.61 -8.27
C ASP A 227 -45.15 -37.56 -7.69
N GLY A 228 -44.63 -36.44 -7.16
CA GLY A 228 -45.42 -35.39 -6.53
C GLY A 228 -45.86 -35.71 -5.10
N ARG A 229 -45.53 -36.89 -4.55
CA ARG A 229 -45.74 -37.13 -3.11
C ARG A 229 -44.79 -36.27 -2.30
N TYR A 230 -45.20 -35.87 -1.10
CA TYR A 230 -44.36 -35.07 -0.21
C TYR A 230 -44.46 -35.57 1.23
N ASN A 231 -43.39 -35.33 2.00
CA ASN A 231 -43.33 -35.54 3.44
C ASN A 231 -43.07 -34.21 4.14
N VAL A 232 -43.62 -34.03 5.33
CA VAL A 232 -43.25 -32.93 6.25
C VAL A 232 -42.16 -33.45 7.19
N CYS A 233 -41.03 -32.76 7.24
CA CYS A 233 -39.87 -33.15 8.06
C CYS A 233 -40.14 -32.84 9.54
N LEU A 234 -40.61 -33.84 10.30
CA LEU A 234 -40.98 -33.69 11.73
C LEU A 234 -39.89 -34.09 12.73
N GLN A 235 -38.81 -34.74 12.28
CA GLN A 235 -37.72 -35.22 13.14
C GLN A 235 -36.47 -34.35 12.96
N PRO A 236 -35.76 -33.98 14.06
CA PRO A 236 -34.46 -33.33 13.97
C PRO A 236 -33.49 -34.14 13.11
N GLY A 237 -32.72 -33.47 12.25
CA GLY A 237 -31.81 -34.11 11.29
C GLY A 237 -32.47 -34.67 10.02
N THR A 238 -33.78 -34.49 9.79
CA THR A 238 -34.40 -34.80 8.50
C THR A 238 -34.34 -33.57 7.59
N ILE A 239 -33.58 -33.65 6.50
CA ILE A 239 -33.38 -32.54 5.55
C ILE A 239 -34.48 -32.57 4.48
N GLY A 240 -35.12 -31.43 4.20
CA GLY A 240 -36.08 -31.30 3.09
C GLY A 240 -35.40 -31.15 1.72
N GLY A 241 -36.19 -31.06 0.65
CA GLY A 241 -35.69 -30.84 -0.72
C GLY A 241 -36.40 -31.70 -1.77
N PHE A 242 -35.77 -31.85 -2.94
CA PHE A 242 -36.28 -32.64 -4.06
C PHE A 242 -35.51 -33.94 -4.24
N GLU A 243 -36.22 -35.04 -4.50
CA GLU A 243 -35.62 -36.35 -4.78
C GLU A 243 -34.75 -36.34 -6.06
N ALA A 244 -33.46 -36.63 -5.92
CA ALA A 244 -32.46 -36.44 -6.98
C ALA A 244 -32.55 -37.46 -8.15
N ASP A 245 -32.21 -37.01 -9.37
CA ASP A 245 -32.15 -37.86 -10.57
C ASP A 245 -30.84 -38.65 -10.67
N SER A 246 -30.96 -39.97 -10.49
CA SER A 246 -29.87 -40.94 -10.47
C SER A 246 -29.33 -41.27 -11.87
N SER A 247 -28.82 -40.26 -12.59
CA SER A 247 -27.96 -40.45 -13.77
C SER A 247 -27.28 -39.15 -14.26
N ALA A 248 -26.37 -38.58 -13.47
CA ALA A 248 -25.40 -37.61 -13.99
C ALA A 248 -24.03 -37.69 -13.28
N ILE A 249 -23.02 -37.94 -14.11
CA ILE A 249 -21.57 -37.69 -14.00
C ILE A 249 -21.05 -37.09 -12.67
N SER A 250 -20.01 -37.72 -12.13
CA SER A 250 -19.26 -37.32 -10.94
C SER A 250 -18.65 -35.91 -11.02
N CYS A 251 -19.30 -34.95 -10.37
CA CYS A 251 -18.63 -33.82 -9.73
C CYS A 251 -18.41 -34.16 -8.25
N PRO A 252 -17.31 -33.70 -7.60
CA PRO A 252 -17.15 -33.87 -6.16
C PRO A 252 -18.14 -32.97 -5.43
N SER A 253 -19.20 -33.56 -4.88
CA SER A 253 -20.06 -32.89 -3.91
C SER A 253 -19.28 -32.63 -2.61
N PRO A 254 -19.60 -31.56 -1.86
CA PRO A 254 -19.17 -31.45 -0.47
C PRO A 254 -19.61 -32.68 0.32
N ASP A 255 -18.83 -33.02 1.36
CA ASP A 255 -19.06 -34.20 2.18
C ASP A 255 -20.43 -34.09 2.91
N PRO A 256 -21.32 -35.12 2.87
CA PRO A 256 -22.67 -35.03 3.45
C PRO A 256 -22.68 -34.90 4.98
N SER A 257 -21.52 -34.99 5.62
CA SER A 257 -21.27 -34.83 7.05
C SER A 257 -21.49 -33.40 7.56
N ASN A 258 -21.51 -32.39 6.69
CA ASN A 258 -21.61 -30.97 7.07
C ASN A 258 -23.04 -30.37 7.00
N ASP A 259 -24.04 -31.09 6.50
CA ASP A 259 -25.44 -30.60 6.42
C ASP A 259 -26.27 -30.92 7.68
N ILE A 260 -25.63 -31.00 8.86
CA ILE A 260 -26.32 -31.19 10.14
C ILE A 260 -27.00 -29.87 10.54
N VAL A 261 -28.25 -29.74 10.12
CA VAL A 261 -29.16 -28.67 10.56
C VAL A 261 -29.96 -29.17 11.77
N ASP A 262 -29.89 -28.41 12.87
CA ASP A 262 -30.68 -28.56 14.10
C ASP A 262 -30.40 -29.83 14.96
N GLY A 263 -29.19 -29.96 15.52
CA GLY A 263 -28.89 -30.97 16.54
C GLY A 263 -27.57 -30.77 17.29
N LYS A 264 -27.58 -30.90 18.62
CA LYS A 264 -26.37 -30.84 19.47
C LYS A 264 -25.39 -31.98 19.13
N PHE A 265 -24.13 -31.64 18.92
CA PHE A 265 -23.03 -32.61 18.96
C PHE A 265 -22.79 -33.07 20.41
N ASN A 266 -23.45 -34.15 20.82
CA ASN A 266 -23.14 -34.84 22.08
C ASN A 266 -22.11 -35.95 21.81
N GLY A 267 -20.83 -35.64 22.03
CA GLY A 267 -19.75 -36.62 22.10
C GLY A 267 -18.95 -36.41 23.39
N GLU A 268 -19.09 -37.31 24.37
CA GLU A 268 -18.29 -37.28 25.60
C GLU A 268 -16.84 -37.66 25.28
N HIS A 269 -15.93 -36.69 25.27
CA HIS A 269 -14.49 -36.93 25.22
C HIS A 269 -13.75 -36.06 26.25
N HIS A 270 -12.99 -36.72 27.12
CA HIS A 270 -12.19 -36.07 28.16
C HIS A 270 -11.13 -35.11 27.59
N PRO A 271 -10.72 -34.08 28.35
CA PRO A 271 -9.81 -33.05 27.86
C PRO A 271 -8.37 -33.57 27.73
N GLU A 272 -7.97 -33.91 26.50
CA GLU A 272 -6.56 -34.01 26.10
C GLU A 272 -6.01 -32.68 25.58
N LYS A 273 -4.69 -32.47 25.76
CA LYS A 273 -3.99 -31.26 25.32
C LYS A 273 -3.74 -31.27 23.81
N VAL A 274 -4.76 -30.94 23.01
CA VAL A 274 -4.68 -30.93 21.55
C VAL A 274 -4.32 -29.52 21.02
N PRO A 275 -3.28 -29.36 20.18
CA PRO A 275 -2.97 -28.08 19.54
C PRO A 275 -3.97 -27.72 18.42
N LEU A 276 -4.09 -26.42 18.13
CA LEU A 276 -5.00 -25.79 17.13
C LEU A 276 -5.01 -26.41 15.71
N ARG A 277 -4.05 -27.29 15.38
CA ARG A 277 -3.94 -27.97 14.08
C ARG A 277 -5.11 -28.93 13.76
N ALA A 278 -5.86 -29.41 14.75
CA ALA A 278 -6.84 -30.47 14.54
C ALA A 278 -8.14 -30.04 13.83
N GLN A 279 -8.45 -28.74 13.73
CA GLN A 279 -9.75 -28.25 13.26
C GLN A 279 -9.81 -27.78 11.78
N GLN A 280 -8.74 -27.89 10.98
CA GLN A 280 -8.72 -27.38 9.59
C GLN A 280 -8.08 -28.32 8.55
N ASN A 281 -8.12 -29.64 8.74
CA ASN A 281 -7.80 -30.61 7.68
C ASN A 281 -9.05 -30.93 6.83
N GLY A 282 -9.51 -29.95 6.03
CA GLY A 282 -10.60 -30.18 5.08
C GLY A 282 -11.14 -28.92 4.41
N SER A 283 -10.91 -28.83 3.09
CA SER A 283 -11.62 -27.97 2.12
C SER A 283 -11.29 -26.47 2.06
N GLN A 284 -10.76 -26.07 0.90
CA GLN A 284 -10.58 -24.72 0.35
C GLN A 284 -9.62 -23.77 1.10
N GLU A 285 -8.53 -23.38 0.42
CA GLU A 285 -7.87 -22.10 0.69
C GLU A 285 -8.91 -21.00 0.49
N VAL A 286 -9.25 -20.30 1.57
CA VAL A 286 -10.40 -19.40 1.57
C VAL A 286 -10.08 -18.13 0.76
N GLU A 287 -10.74 -17.96 -0.39
CA GLU A 287 -10.50 -16.91 -1.40
C GLU A 287 -10.93 -15.51 -0.93
N LEU A 288 -10.25 -14.96 0.08
CA LEU A 288 -10.25 -13.53 0.39
C LEU A 288 -9.23 -12.76 -0.47
N SER A 289 -8.47 -13.46 -1.33
CA SER A 289 -7.50 -12.88 -2.27
C SER A 289 -8.09 -11.79 -3.20
N PRO A 290 -9.32 -11.87 -3.74
CA PRO A 290 -9.87 -10.81 -4.59
C PRO A 290 -9.99 -9.47 -3.85
N LEU A 291 -10.26 -9.46 -2.53
CA LEU A 291 -10.29 -8.21 -1.75
C LEU A 291 -8.93 -7.51 -1.71
N ALA A 292 -7.83 -8.23 -1.93
CA ALA A 292 -6.51 -7.64 -2.03
C ALA A 292 -6.22 -7.01 -3.41
N GLU A 293 -7.00 -7.34 -4.45
CA GLU A 293 -6.86 -6.81 -5.83
C GLU A 293 -7.57 -5.47 -6.04
N LEU A 294 -8.53 -5.13 -5.17
CA LEU A 294 -9.24 -3.84 -5.20
C LEU A 294 -8.29 -2.62 -5.10
N PRO A 295 -8.64 -1.48 -5.72
CA PRO A 295 -7.85 -0.24 -5.60
C PRO A 295 -7.63 0.19 -4.15
N GLN A 296 -6.51 0.85 -3.86
CA GLN A 296 -6.16 1.25 -2.49
C GLN A 296 -7.20 2.15 -1.82
N LEU A 297 -7.79 3.09 -2.57
CA LEU A 297 -8.87 3.95 -2.07
C LEU A 297 -10.12 3.12 -1.72
N THR A 298 -10.53 2.23 -2.63
CA THR A 298 -11.67 1.30 -2.42
C THR A 298 -11.46 0.40 -1.20
N ARG A 299 -10.26 -0.18 -1.03
CA ARG A 299 -9.97 -1.04 0.14
C ARG A 299 -9.96 -0.27 1.45
N ARG A 300 -9.40 0.95 1.45
CA ARG A 300 -9.40 1.83 2.63
C ARG A 300 -10.82 2.24 3.02
N ALA A 301 -11.64 2.64 2.05
CA ALA A 301 -13.03 2.97 2.31
C ALA A 301 -13.81 1.73 2.76
N LEU A 302 -13.65 0.56 2.11
CA LEU A 302 -14.29 -0.70 2.51
C LEU A 302 -13.91 -1.12 3.94
N PHE A 303 -12.66 -0.90 4.34
CA PHE A 303 -12.19 -1.09 5.72
C PHE A 303 -12.89 -0.15 6.72
N GLN A 304 -12.95 1.15 6.41
CA GLN A 304 -13.59 2.15 7.28
C GLN A 304 -15.11 1.90 7.39
N GLU A 305 -15.78 1.60 6.28
CA GLU A 305 -17.21 1.31 6.27
C GLU A 305 -17.54 -0.01 6.99
N LEU A 306 -16.68 -1.05 6.91
CA LEU A 306 -16.86 -2.25 7.72
C LEU A 306 -16.63 -1.99 9.22
N GLN A 307 -15.72 -1.08 9.60
CA GLN A 307 -15.55 -0.67 11.01
C GLN A 307 -16.81 -0.04 11.58
N GLU A 308 -17.44 0.89 10.85
CA GLU A 308 -18.68 1.52 11.29
C GLU A 308 -19.86 0.55 11.22
N THR A 309 -19.94 -0.28 10.17
CA THR A 309 -20.99 -1.29 10.02
C THR A 309 -20.97 -2.36 11.13
N MET A 310 -19.80 -2.75 11.64
CA MET A 310 -19.70 -3.69 12.77
C MET A 310 -20.28 -3.14 14.09
N LYS A 311 -20.40 -1.81 14.24
CA LYS A 311 -21.02 -1.18 15.43
C LYS A 311 -22.55 -1.28 15.43
N ASP A 312 -23.19 -1.51 14.27
CA ASP A 312 -24.62 -1.85 14.19
C ASP A 312 -24.82 -3.19 13.48
N ARG A 313 -25.02 -4.25 14.26
CA ARG A 313 -25.35 -5.59 13.74
C ARG A 313 -26.52 -5.61 12.74
N THR A 314 -27.44 -4.65 12.82
CA THR A 314 -28.54 -4.51 11.84
C THR A 314 -28.05 -4.06 10.46
N ALA A 315 -27.12 -3.10 10.43
CA ALA A 315 -26.48 -2.63 9.22
C ALA A 315 -25.65 -3.76 8.59
N LEU A 316 -24.95 -4.52 9.42
CA LEU A 316 -24.20 -5.72 9.01
C LEU A 316 -25.11 -6.82 8.43
N SER A 317 -26.23 -7.15 9.10
CA SER A 317 -27.21 -8.12 8.58
C SER A 317 -27.86 -7.64 7.27
N TYR A 318 -28.15 -6.34 7.13
CA TYR A 318 -28.67 -5.76 5.89
C TYR A 318 -27.64 -5.86 4.75
N LEU A 319 -26.38 -5.51 5.02
CA LEU A 319 -25.29 -5.62 4.05
C LEU A 319 -25.09 -7.06 3.59
N GLN A 320 -25.11 -8.03 4.50
CA GLN A 320 -25.04 -9.46 4.17
C GLN A 320 -26.16 -9.84 3.20
N CYS A 321 -27.40 -9.43 3.45
CA CYS A 321 -28.54 -9.71 2.57
C CYS A 321 -28.42 -9.06 1.18
N VAL A 322 -27.88 -7.83 1.06
CA VAL A 322 -27.67 -7.19 -0.24
C VAL A 322 -26.55 -7.88 -1.03
N LEU A 323 -25.45 -8.26 -0.36
CA LEU A 323 -24.36 -9.01 -0.98
C LEU A 323 -24.81 -10.43 -1.41
N GLU A 324 -25.70 -11.05 -0.65
CA GLU A 324 -26.35 -12.33 -0.98
C GLU A 324 -27.21 -12.21 -2.25
N GLU A 325 -28.01 -11.15 -2.38
CA GLU A 325 -28.82 -10.88 -3.58
C GLU A 325 -27.95 -10.57 -4.81
N LEU A 326 -26.87 -9.78 -4.65
CA LEU A 326 -25.92 -9.50 -5.73
C LEU A 326 -25.11 -10.74 -6.18
N CYS A 327 -24.78 -11.64 -5.26
CA CYS A 327 -24.16 -12.93 -5.60
C CYS A 327 -25.15 -13.94 -6.20
N GLY A 328 -26.46 -13.78 -5.93
CA GLY A 328 -27.52 -14.71 -6.32
C GLY A 328 -27.83 -14.75 -7.82
N GLY A 329 -27.42 -13.73 -8.58
CA GLY A 329 -27.43 -13.77 -10.04
C GLY A 329 -28.82 -13.72 -10.68
N GLU A 330 -29.75 -12.90 -10.17
CA GLU A 330 -30.96 -12.58 -10.91
C GLU A 330 -30.66 -11.50 -11.97
N THR A 331 -30.40 -11.97 -13.20
CA THR A 331 -30.39 -11.10 -14.38
C THR A 331 -31.80 -10.62 -14.66
N LEU A 332 -32.09 -9.37 -14.28
CA LEU A 332 -33.23 -8.62 -14.83
C LEU A 332 -33.10 -8.55 -16.36
N ASP A 333 -34.24 -8.78 -17.03
CA ASP A 333 -34.31 -8.98 -18.48
C ASP A 333 -33.86 -7.71 -19.22
N PRO A 334 -32.99 -7.78 -20.25
CA PRO A 334 -32.48 -6.57 -20.92
C PRO A 334 -33.56 -5.66 -21.51
N ALA A 335 -34.76 -6.19 -21.78
CA ALA A 335 -35.90 -5.44 -22.30
C ALA A 335 -36.41 -4.34 -21.34
N GLU A 336 -36.31 -4.52 -20.02
CA GLU A 336 -36.78 -3.51 -19.04
C GLU A 336 -35.82 -2.31 -18.90
N ARG A 337 -34.62 -2.37 -19.52
CA ARG A 337 -33.64 -1.27 -19.46
C ARG A 337 -33.95 -0.10 -20.40
N GLU A 338 -34.73 -0.30 -21.46
CA GLU A 338 -34.91 0.74 -22.49
C GLU A 338 -36.04 1.73 -22.17
N GLU A 339 -37.05 1.37 -21.36
CA GLU A 339 -38.19 2.26 -21.07
C GLU A 339 -37.95 3.31 -19.96
N GLN A 340 -36.83 3.27 -19.22
CA GLN A 340 -36.53 4.24 -18.14
C GLN A 340 -35.57 5.38 -18.52
N PHE A 341 -35.11 5.47 -19.78
CA PHE A 341 -33.98 6.35 -20.16
C PHE A 341 -34.31 7.56 -21.07
N GLU A 342 -35.58 7.88 -21.33
CA GLU A 342 -35.96 9.09 -22.12
C GLU A 342 -36.23 10.36 -21.28
N GLY A 343 -36.20 10.28 -19.95
CA GLY A 343 -36.37 11.44 -19.07
C GLY A 343 -35.04 12.10 -18.65
N GLN A 344 -34.88 13.39 -18.97
CA GLN A 344 -33.80 14.30 -18.52
C GLN A 344 -32.45 14.23 -19.27
N ARG A 345 -32.41 14.85 -20.46
CA ARG A 345 -31.28 15.72 -20.81
C ARG A 345 -31.56 17.10 -20.25
N ASP A 346 -30.90 17.49 -19.16
CA ASP A 346 -30.31 18.82 -18.95
C ASP A 346 -29.72 18.97 -17.53
N SER A 347 -28.63 19.73 -17.43
CA SER A 347 -27.90 20.14 -16.21
C SER A 347 -27.25 19.05 -15.34
N VAL A 348 -25.92 18.91 -15.46
CA VAL A 348 -24.89 19.16 -14.41
C VAL A 348 -23.52 18.70 -14.94
N SER A 349 -22.49 19.51 -14.75
CA SER A 349 -21.12 19.26 -15.21
C SER A 349 -20.24 18.60 -14.14
N ALA A 350 -19.71 17.40 -14.42
CA ALA A 350 -18.59 16.79 -13.70
C ALA A 350 -17.73 15.95 -14.68
N GLY A 351 -16.42 15.89 -14.43
CA GLY A 351 -15.43 15.41 -15.41
C GLY A 351 -15.25 13.89 -15.54
N PRO A 352 -14.45 13.42 -16.51
CA PRO A 352 -14.29 12.01 -16.80
C PRO A 352 -13.09 11.39 -16.06
N GLU A 353 -13.35 10.52 -15.07
CA GLU A 353 -12.58 9.30 -14.83
C GLU A 353 -13.20 8.45 -13.69
N CYS A 354 -13.28 7.13 -13.94
CA CYS A 354 -13.57 6.02 -13.02
C CYS A 354 -14.94 5.32 -13.16
N SER A 355 -14.92 4.14 -13.79
CA SER A 355 -15.61 2.91 -13.30
C SER A 355 -15.40 1.76 -14.30
N ARG A 356 -14.73 0.69 -13.85
CA ARG A 356 -15.02 -0.67 -14.35
C ARG A 356 -15.90 -1.34 -13.29
N PRO A 357 -16.93 -2.12 -13.67
CA PRO A 357 -17.67 -2.90 -12.69
C PRO A 357 -16.73 -3.89 -11.99
N ALA A 358 -16.92 -4.10 -10.69
CA ALA A 358 -16.13 -5.11 -9.97
C ALA A 358 -16.47 -6.51 -10.52
N SER A 359 -15.48 -7.40 -10.60
CA SER A 359 -15.74 -8.78 -11.04
C SER A 359 -16.50 -9.56 -9.96
N ALA A 360 -17.25 -10.60 -10.37
CA ALA A 360 -18.03 -11.43 -9.45
C ALA A 360 -17.20 -12.02 -8.28
N ALA A 361 -15.89 -12.25 -8.48
CA ALA A 361 -14.97 -12.69 -7.43
C ALA A 361 -14.84 -11.69 -6.26
N HIS A 362 -14.89 -10.39 -6.53
CA HIS A 362 -14.82 -9.35 -5.49
C HIS A 362 -16.09 -9.32 -4.63
N LEU A 363 -17.26 -9.42 -5.27
CA LEU A 363 -18.56 -9.52 -4.59
C LEU A 363 -18.63 -10.79 -3.73
N HIS A 364 -18.17 -11.93 -4.27
CA HIS A 364 -18.16 -13.19 -3.53
C HIS A 364 -17.23 -13.15 -2.31
N ALA A 365 -16.01 -12.62 -2.45
CA ALA A 365 -15.07 -12.47 -1.35
C ALA A 365 -15.54 -11.46 -0.28
N ALA A 366 -16.23 -10.38 -0.69
CA ALA A 366 -16.85 -9.44 0.25
C ALA A 366 -18.03 -10.08 1.01
N HIS A 367 -18.88 -10.85 0.32
CA HIS A 367 -20.00 -11.55 0.94
C HIS A 367 -19.51 -12.61 1.93
N LEU A 368 -18.46 -13.36 1.57
CA LEU A 368 -17.77 -14.33 2.43
C LEU A 368 -17.28 -13.68 3.73
N LEU A 369 -16.62 -12.52 3.64
CA LEU A 369 -16.16 -11.78 4.80
C LEU A 369 -17.32 -11.29 5.68
N VAL A 370 -18.28 -10.57 5.09
CA VAL A 370 -19.42 -10.00 5.83
C VAL A 370 -20.23 -11.10 6.52
N SER A 371 -20.38 -12.26 5.88
CA SER A 371 -21.06 -13.41 6.46
C SER A 371 -20.25 -14.18 7.50
N ALA A 372 -18.93 -14.01 7.57
CA ALA A 372 -18.13 -14.53 8.68
C ALA A 372 -18.16 -13.57 9.88
N ILE A 373 -18.21 -12.25 9.63
CA ILE A 373 -18.33 -11.23 10.67
C ILE A 373 -19.72 -11.28 11.32
N GLU A 374 -20.82 -11.45 10.57
CA GLU A 374 -22.18 -11.44 11.17
C GLU A 374 -22.34 -12.48 12.27
N GLU A 375 -21.91 -13.73 12.04
CA GLU A 375 -22.12 -14.83 13.00
C GLU A 375 -21.21 -14.73 14.25
N LEU A 376 -20.38 -13.68 14.39
CA LEU A 376 -19.60 -13.44 15.61
C LEU A 376 -20.45 -12.90 16.79
N PRO A 377 -20.01 -13.10 18.05
CA PRO A 377 -20.64 -12.48 19.22
C PRO A 377 -20.51 -10.95 19.20
N ASP A 378 -21.51 -10.26 19.77
CA ASP A 378 -21.56 -8.79 19.81
C ASP A 378 -20.35 -8.20 20.58
N GLU A 379 -19.84 -8.92 21.60
CA GLU A 379 -18.63 -8.57 22.35
C GLU A 379 -17.37 -8.64 21.47
N THR A 380 -17.34 -9.59 20.52
CA THR A 380 -16.22 -9.74 19.57
C THR A 380 -16.26 -8.64 18.52
N LEU A 381 -17.45 -8.29 18.03
CA LEU A 381 -17.65 -7.20 17.07
C LEU A 381 -17.26 -5.84 17.66
N SER A 382 -17.65 -5.58 18.92
CA SER A 382 -17.22 -4.38 19.66
C SER A 382 -15.69 -4.28 19.69
N VAL A 383 -14.99 -5.31 20.17
CA VAL A 383 -13.51 -5.30 20.25
C VAL A 383 -12.87 -5.18 18.86
N LEU A 384 -13.37 -5.88 17.83
CA LEU A 384 -12.85 -5.78 16.47
C LEU A 384 -13.04 -4.39 15.84
N SER A 385 -14.17 -3.72 16.11
CA SER A 385 -14.48 -2.39 15.57
C SER A 385 -13.60 -1.29 16.16
N GLU A 386 -13.36 -1.32 17.48
CA GLU A 386 -12.52 -0.35 18.21
C GLU A 386 -11.02 -0.66 18.09
N SER A 387 -10.66 -1.90 17.74
CA SER A 387 -9.28 -2.35 17.67
C SER A 387 -8.46 -1.63 16.60
N ARG A 388 -7.36 -1.01 17.04
CA ARG A 388 -6.34 -0.49 16.13
C ARG A 388 -5.73 -1.64 15.31
N ALA A 389 -5.49 -1.39 14.04
CA ALA A 389 -5.01 -2.44 13.13
C ALA A 389 -3.51 -2.77 13.24
N ASP A 390 -2.74 -2.09 14.11
CA ASP A 390 -1.43 -2.57 14.57
C ASP A 390 -1.56 -3.68 15.63
N PHE A 391 -2.52 -3.55 16.56
CA PHE A 391 -2.93 -4.63 17.45
C PHE A 391 -3.46 -5.84 16.67
N LEU A 392 -4.38 -5.65 15.71
CA LEU A 392 -4.94 -6.79 14.95
C LEU A 392 -3.92 -7.51 14.07
N GLY A 393 -2.94 -6.79 13.50
CA GLY A 393 -1.82 -7.43 12.79
C GLY A 393 -0.85 -8.19 13.72
N ALA A 394 -0.71 -7.74 14.97
CA ALA A 394 0.03 -8.45 16.01
C ALA A 394 -0.76 -9.70 16.49
N PHE A 395 -2.07 -9.59 16.63
CA PHE A 395 -2.99 -10.68 16.99
C PHE A 395 -2.97 -11.80 15.94
N ASP A 396 -3.10 -11.44 14.66
CA ASP A 396 -2.93 -12.34 13.50
C ASP A 396 -1.60 -13.11 13.57
N THR A 397 -0.49 -12.39 13.79
CA THR A 397 0.85 -12.98 13.95
C THR A 397 0.94 -13.93 15.15
N LEU A 398 0.29 -13.60 16.27
CA LEU A 398 0.25 -14.45 17.46
C LEU A 398 -0.53 -15.74 17.19
N VAL A 399 -1.72 -15.66 16.59
CA VAL A 399 -2.55 -16.84 16.32
C VAL A 399 -1.89 -17.76 15.28
N CYS A 400 -1.24 -17.22 14.25
CA CYS A 400 -0.43 -18.01 13.31
C CYS A 400 0.70 -18.76 14.02
N ARG A 401 1.47 -18.09 14.90
CA ARG A 401 2.54 -18.73 15.68
C ARG A 401 2.01 -19.85 16.60
N LEU A 402 0.83 -19.65 17.19
CA LEU A 402 0.16 -20.66 18.01
C LEU A 402 -0.31 -21.87 17.18
N LYS A 403 -0.91 -21.64 16.00
CA LYS A 403 -1.30 -22.70 15.04
C LYS A 403 -0.09 -23.51 14.53
N GLU A 404 1.03 -22.86 14.27
CA GLU A 404 2.25 -23.51 13.77
C GLU A 404 2.99 -24.32 14.86
N SER A 405 2.89 -23.89 16.13
CA SER A 405 3.58 -24.51 17.26
C SER A 405 3.03 -25.88 17.65
N VAL A 406 3.93 -26.80 18.03
CA VAL A 406 3.60 -28.17 18.49
C VAL A 406 3.48 -28.23 20.03
N GLY A 407 3.67 -27.10 20.72
CA GLY A 407 3.62 -26.98 22.18
C GLY A 407 3.70 -25.50 22.61
N PRO A 408 3.79 -25.21 23.92
CA PRO A 408 3.79 -23.84 24.43
C PRO A 408 4.85 -22.94 23.77
N LEU A 409 4.43 -21.77 23.30
CA LEU A 409 5.28 -20.79 22.63
C LEU A 409 6.04 -19.97 23.69
N PRO A 410 7.35 -19.68 23.54
CA PRO A 410 8.06 -18.83 24.49
C PRO A 410 7.51 -17.39 24.51
N VAL A 411 7.44 -16.75 25.69
CA VAL A 411 6.93 -15.37 25.86
C VAL A 411 7.73 -14.35 25.03
N GLN A 412 9.02 -14.61 24.79
CA GLN A 412 9.89 -13.79 23.94
C GLN A 412 9.49 -13.84 22.44
N ARG A 413 8.56 -14.72 22.05
CA ARG A 413 7.95 -14.76 20.71
C ARG A 413 6.61 -14.02 20.61
N LEU A 414 6.20 -13.26 21.63
CA LEU A 414 5.11 -12.31 21.49
C LEU A 414 5.48 -11.21 20.48
N PRO A 415 4.58 -10.84 19.54
CA PRO A 415 4.74 -9.66 18.71
C PRO A 415 4.83 -8.39 19.58
N VAL A 416 5.66 -7.42 19.18
CA VAL A 416 5.98 -6.22 19.99
C VAL A 416 4.74 -5.47 20.52
N PRO A 417 3.65 -5.26 19.75
CA PRO A 417 2.45 -4.59 20.27
C PRO A 417 1.72 -5.37 21.38
N LEU A 418 1.94 -6.69 21.50
CA LEU A 418 1.34 -7.57 22.52
C LEU A 418 2.29 -7.82 23.71
N LEU A 419 3.41 -7.10 23.78
CA LEU A 419 4.23 -7.02 25.01
C LEU A 419 3.61 -6.07 26.04
N ASP A 420 2.76 -5.14 25.60
CA ASP A 420 1.92 -4.35 26.49
C ASP A 420 0.82 -5.21 27.12
N ASN A 421 0.52 -4.98 28.40
CA ASN A 421 -0.45 -5.78 29.13
C ASN A 421 -1.91 -5.48 28.76
N GLN A 422 -2.25 -4.25 28.34
CA GLN A 422 -3.61 -3.93 27.90
C GLN A 422 -3.87 -4.56 26.52
N ALA A 423 -2.91 -4.47 25.61
CA ALA A 423 -2.96 -5.14 24.33
C ALA A 423 -3.01 -6.67 24.47
N PHE A 424 -2.26 -7.26 25.41
CA PHE A 424 -2.37 -8.70 25.69
C PHE A 424 -3.76 -9.08 26.22
N GLN A 425 -4.35 -8.28 27.11
CA GLN A 425 -5.72 -8.50 27.62
C GLN A 425 -6.78 -8.42 26.52
N LEU A 426 -6.64 -7.51 25.54
CA LEU A 426 -7.53 -7.48 24.36
C LEU A 426 -7.41 -8.77 23.52
N ALA A 427 -6.21 -9.36 23.42
CA ALA A 427 -6.02 -10.65 22.76
C ALA A 427 -6.62 -11.82 23.55
N GLU A 428 -6.53 -11.80 24.89
CA GLU A 428 -7.22 -12.76 25.76
C GLU A 428 -8.75 -12.65 25.61
N GLN A 429 -9.30 -11.43 25.50
CA GLN A 429 -10.73 -11.18 25.29
C GLN A 429 -11.24 -11.68 23.93
N LEU A 430 -10.53 -11.38 22.83
CA LEU A 430 -10.92 -11.84 21.49
C LEU A 430 -10.92 -13.36 21.35
N LEU A 431 -9.93 -14.05 21.92
CA LEU A 431 -9.91 -15.51 21.90
C LEU A 431 -10.98 -16.07 22.86
N GLY A 432 -11.11 -15.48 24.06
CA GLY A 432 -12.08 -15.91 25.07
C GLY A 432 -13.53 -15.85 24.59
N SER A 433 -13.89 -14.82 23.81
CA SER A 433 -15.23 -14.68 23.23
C SER A 433 -15.57 -15.75 22.19
N THR A 434 -14.58 -16.51 21.70
CA THR A 434 -14.76 -17.63 20.75
C THR A 434 -14.49 -19.00 21.37
N SER A 435 -14.55 -19.11 22.70
CA SER A 435 -14.26 -20.33 23.47
C SER A 435 -12.79 -20.83 23.40
N VAL A 436 -11.84 -19.92 23.12
CA VAL A 436 -10.40 -20.19 23.13
C VAL A 436 -9.74 -19.41 24.27
N THR A 437 -9.24 -20.09 25.30
CA THR A 437 -8.55 -19.42 26.41
C THR A 437 -7.07 -19.28 26.09
N LEU A 438 -6.57 -18.06 25.93
CA LEU A 438 -5.12 -17.78 25.92
C LEU A 438 -4.59 -17.77 27.35
N LYS A 439 -3.47 -18.44 27.62
CA LYS A 439 -2.79 -18.45 28.92
C LYS A 439 -1.30 -18.17 28.77
N ARG A 440 -0.69 -17.61 29.82
CA ARG A 440 0.75 -17.40 29.95
C ARG A 440 1.25 -17.70 31.36
N ASN A 441 2.50 -18.14 31.47
CA ASN A 441 3.31 -18.11 32.70
C ASN A 441 4.54 -17.20 32.47
N SER A 442 5.57 -17.30 33.32
CA SER A 442 6.80 -16.48 33.22
C SER A 442 7.53 -16.63 31.88
N ASP A 443 7.47 -17.82 31.26
CA ASP A 443 8.38 -18.20 30.17
C ASP A 443 7.65 -18.67 28.90
N THR A 444 6.40 -19.09 29.03
CA THR A 444 5.61 -19.72 27.96
C THR A 444 4.15 -19.25 27.91
N LEU A 445 3.56 -19.29 26.72
CA LEU A 445 2.13 -19.09 26.46
C LEU A 445 1.55 -20.26 25.66
N TRP A 446 0.27 -20.55 25.86
CA TRP A 446 -0.47 -21.60 25.16
C TRP A 446 -1.96 -21.27 25.11
N THR A 447 -2.70 -22.01 24.28
CA THR A 447 -4.17 -21.90 24.19
C THR A 447 -4.84 -23.17 24.69
N GLU A 448 -5.99 -23.03 25.34
CA GLU A 448 -6.88 -24.12 25.73
C GLU A 448 -8.26 -23.87 25.09
N THR A 449 -8.69 -24.78 24.22
CA THR A 449 -10.02 -24.74 23.57
C THR A 449 -11.06 -25.41 24.47
N GLY A 450 -12.22 -24.80 24.65
CA GLY A 450 -13.33 -25.40 25.39
C GLY A 450 -14.03 -26.54 24.61
N GLU A 451 -14.76 -27.39 25.32
CA GLU A 451 -15.55 -28.52 24.75
C GLU A 451 -16.62 -28.08 23.71
N LYS A 452 -16.93 -26.78 23.63
CA LYS A 452 -17.84 -26.16 22.66
C LYS A 452 -17.13 -25.28 21.62
N ALA A 453 -15.96 -25.69 21.15
CA ALA A 453 -15.27 -24.99 20.06
C ALA A 453 -15.97 -25.25 18.70
N GLU A 454 -17.11 -24.58 18.51
CA GLU A 454 -17.89 -24.51 17.27
C GLU A 454 -17.12 -23.78 16.15
N VAL A 455 -17.80 -23.32 15.10
CA VAL A 455 -17.16 -22.62 13.97
C VAL A 455 -16.58 -21.24 14.35
N LEU A 456 -16.92 -20.70 15.52
CA LEU A 456 -16.54 -19.35 15.96
C LEU A 456 -15.03 -19.00 15.88
N PRO A 457 -14.07 -19.86 16.26
CA PRO A 457 -12.64 -19.57 16.07
C PRO A 457 -12.25 -19.45 14.60
N LEU A 458 -12.88 -20.23 13.71
CA LEU A 458 -12.68 -20.15 12.26
C LEU A 458 -13.26 -18.85 11.70
N LEU A 459 -14.44 -18.42 12.15
CA LEU A 459 -15.05 -17.14 11.76
C LEU A 459 -14.23 -15.93 12.23
N LEU A 460 -13.69 -15.99 13.45
CA LEU A 460 -12.77 -14.98 13.96
C LEU A 460 -11.49 -14.96 13.12
N CYS A 461 -10.94 -16.13 12.76
CA CYS A 461 -9.81 -16.22 11.81
C CYS A 461 -10.13 -15.54 10.48
N LEU A 462 -11.27 -15.82 9.84
CA LEU A 462 -11.64 -15.16 8.58
C LEU A 462 -11.76 -13.63 8.74
N SER A 463 -12.39 -13.20 9.84
CA SER A 463 -12.65 -11.78 10.12
C SER A 463 -11.36 -10.99 10.37
N TYR A 464 -10.45 -11.49 11.22
CA TYR A 464 -9.17 -10.80 11.43
C TYR A 464 -8.16 -11.05 10.30
N HIS A 465 -8.15 -12.18 9.58
CA HIS A 465 -7.24 -12.39 8.43
C HIS A 465 -7.60 -11.46 7.25
N ALA A 466 -8.88 -11.14 7.07
CA ALA A 466 -9.30 -10.13 6.10
C ALA A 466 -8.86 -8.71 6.47
N TRP A 467 -8.60 -8.43 7.74
CA TRP A 467 -8.26 -7.09 8.21
C TRP A 467 -6.89 -6.61 7.68
N PRO A 468 -5.80 -7.42 7.71
CA PRO A 468 -4.61 -7.18 6.94
C PRO A 468 -4.80 -7.19 5.42
N LEU A 469 -5.85 -7.80 4.85
CA LEU A 469 -6.12 -7.79 3.39
C LEU A 469 -6.78 -6.47 2.94
N LEU A 470 -7.76 -5.97 3.69
CA LEU A 470 -8.42 -4.69 3.45
C LEU A 470 -7.52 -3.50 3.83
N LYS A 471 -6.74 -3.63 4.91
CA LYS A 471 -5.66 -2.68 5.22
C LYS A 471 -4.36 -2.98 4.47
N ARG A 472 -4.33 -3.95 3.52
CA ARG A 472 -3.11 -4.26 2.74
C ARG A 472 -2.82 -3.16 1.72
N ILE A 473 -2.17 -2.10 2.22
CA ILE A 473 -0.86 -1.79 1.63
C ILE A 473 -0.14 -3.15 1.50
N ALA A 474 0.15 -3.57 0.27
CA ALA A 474 0.67 -4.91 0.01
C ALA A 474 1.85 -5.25 0.94
N ARG A 475 1.88 -6.50 1.42
CA ARG A 475 2.89 -7.07 2.34
C ARG A 475 3.14 -8.55 1.99
N LEU A 476 4.07 -8.98 1.13
CA LEU A 476 4.86 -8.32 0.06
C LEU A 476 5.47 -6.94 0.35
N LYS A 477 6.78 -6.84 0.57
CA LYS A 477 7.49 -5.55 0.56
C LYS A 477 7.36 -4.85 -0.82
N ARG A 478 6.29 -4.08 -1.00
CA ARG A 478 6.23 -2.89 -1.87
C ARG A 478 5.95 -1.70 -0.93
N ARG A 479 6.91 -1.14 -0.17
CA ARG A 479 8.16 -0.56 -0.67
C ARG A 479 7.95 -0.01 -2.08
N PHE A 480 7.48 1.23 -2.13
CA PHE A 480 6.93 1.90 -3.30
C PHE A 480 7.91 2.93 -3.87
N GLU A 481 9.00 2.51 -4.54
CA GLU A 481 10.19 3.37 -4.64
C GLU A 481 10.80 3.68 -6.07
N MET A 482 12.11 3.92 -6.32
CA MET A 482 12.66 4.46 -7.63
C MET A 482 13.00 3.40 -8.70
N CYS A 483 13.37 3.67 -9.96
CA CYS A 483 13.89 2.57 -10.84
C CYS A 483 15.10 1.82 -10.23
N GLY A 484 15.13 0.47 -10.32
CA GLY A 484 16.15 -0.38 -9.65
C GLY A 484 16.55 -1.65 -10.40
N ILE A 485 17.84 -1.78 -10.68
CA ILE A 485 18.45 -2.89 -11.43
C ILE A 485 19.15 -3.89 -10.50
N TRP A 486 18.97 -5.18 -10.77
CA TRP A 486 19.73 -6.29 -10.18
C TRP A 486 19.93 -7.37 -11.24
N ALA A 487 21.12 -7.95 -11.35
CA ALA A 487 21.37 -9.06 -12.28
C ALA A 487 22.52 -9.95 -11.81
N LEU A 488 22.45 -11.23 -12.17
CA LEU A 488 23.48 -12.24 -11.92
C LEU A 488 23.89 -12.92 -13.22
N PHE A 489 25.17 -13.28 -13.32
CA PHE A 489 25.74 -14.08 -14.40
C PHE A 489 26.62 -15.19 -13.81
N GLY A 490 26.28 -16.44 -14.15
CA GLY A 490 27.07 -17.60 -13.75
C GLY A 490 26.86 -18.04 -12.29
N SER A 491 25.62 -17.94 -11.79
CA SER A 491 25.29 -18.44 -10.44
C SER A 491 25.43 -19.97 -10.35
N ASP A 492 25.86 -20.47 -9.20
CA ASP A 492 25.86 -21.92 -8.91
C ASP A 492 24.61 -22.34 -8.11
N ASP A 493 23.88 -21.37 -7.55
CA ASP A 493 22.74 -21.58 -6.65
C ASP A 493 21.38 -21.55 -7.38
N CYS A 494 20.34 -22.05 -6.70
CA CYS A 494 18.98 -21.93 -7.19
C CYS A 494 18.53 -20.46 -7.21
N LEU A 495 18.23 -19.93 -8.40
CA LEU A 495 17.87 -18.53 -8.62
C LEU A 495 16.68 -18.04 -7.77
N SER A 496 15.78 -18.93 -7.33
CA SER A 496 14.66 -18.56 -6.46
C SER A 496 15.11 -18.09 -5.08
N VAL A 497 16.21 -18.61 -4.56
CA VAL A 497 16.81 -18.18 -3.28
C VAL A 497 17.38 -16.77 -3.44
N GLN A 498 18.14 -16.54 -4.51
CA GLN A 498 18.80 -15.26 -4.80
C GLN A 498 17.81 -14.14 -5.17
N CYS A 499 16.60 -14.47 -5.65
CA CYS A 499 15.51 -13.52 -5.88
C CYS A 499 15.17 -12.69 -4.62
N THR A 500 15.35 -13.25 -3.42
CA THR A 500 15.18 -12.49 -2.15
C THR A 500 16.14 -11.30 -2.02
N SER A 501 17.35 -11.40 -2.58
CA SER A 501 18.33 -10.31 -2.57
C SER A 501 17.92 -9.18 -3.52
N ALA A 502 17.34 -9.52 -4.69
CA ALA A 502 16.74 -8.54 -5.59
C ALA A 502 15.62 -7.73 -4.90
N MET A 503 14.86 -8.34 -3.98
CA MET A 503 13.80 -7.64 -3.21
C MET A 503 14.32 -6.62 -2.20
N LYS A 504 15.62 -6.61 -1.88
CA LYS A 504 16.19 -5.59 -0.98
C LYS A 504 16.14 -4.19 -1.59
N ILE A 505 16.29 -4.10 -2.91
CA ILE A 505 16.05 -2.88 -3.69
C ILE A 505 14.61 -2.85 -4.25
N ALA A 506 13.65 -3.44 -3.55
CA ALA A 506 12.24 -3.06 -3.72
C ALA A 506 11.96 -1.65 -3.16
N HIS A 507 12.88 -1.07 -2.35
CA HIS A 507 12.92 0.41 -2.20
C HIS A 507 13.61 1.08 -3.42
N ARG A 508 13.65 0.35 -4.52
CA ARG A 508 13.54 0.90 -5.85
C ARG A 508 12.11 0.52 -6.37
N GLY A 509 11.84 0.12 -7.59
CA GLY A 509 10.59 0.58 -8.24
C GLY A 509 9.23 0.12 -7.64
N PRO A 510 8.20 0.99 -7.57
CA PRO A 510 6.95 0.69 -6.86
C PRO A 510 6.00 -0.18 -7.68
N ASP A 511 6.01 0.09 -8.98
CA ASP A 511 4.83 0.01 -9.83
C ASP A 511 4.73 -1.44 -10.36
N ALA A 512 5.88 -1.98 -10.77
CA ALA A 512 6.02 -3.34 -11.23
C ALA A 512 7.40 -3.93 -10.86
N PHE A 513 7.43 -5.25 -10.68
CA PHE A 513 8.64 -6.05 -10.58
C PHE A 513 8.61 -7.13 -11.65
N ARG A 514 9.76 -7.40 -12.29
CA ARG A 514 9.96 -8.57 -13.15
C ARG A 514 11.25 -9.28 -12.73
N PHE A 515 11.18 -10.60 -12.66
CA PHE A 515 12.33 -11.49 -12.54
C PHE A 515 12.29 -12.47 -13.71
N GLU A 516 13.36 -12.54 -14.48
CA GLU A 516 13.49 -13.52 -15.57
C GLU A 516 14.93 -14.02 -15.70
N ASN A 517 15.08 -15.30 -16.05
CA ASN A 517 16.36 -15.89 -16.41
C ASN A 517 16.55 -15.92 -17.92
N VAL A 518 17.79 -16.11 -18.35
CA VAL A 518 18.17 -16.03 -19.76
C VAL A 518 18.03 -17.40 -20.43
N ASN A 519 17.29 -17.47 -21.54
CA ASN A 519 17.21 -18.69 -22.36
C ASN A 519 18.61 -19.11 -22.85
N GLY A 520 19.00 -20.36 -22.58
CA GLY A 520 20.34 -20.89 -22.90
C GLY A 520 21.43 -20.56 -21.87
N PHE A 521 21.14 -19.70 -20.89
CA PHE A 521 22.00 -19.39 -19.74
C PHE A 521 21.14 -19.32 -18.49
N THR A 522 20.58 -20.46 -18.07
CA THR A 522 19.54 -20.52 -17.02
C THR A 522 20.03 -20.12 -15.63
N ASN A 523 21.34 -19.97 -15.44
CA ASN A 523 22.01 -19.43 -14.25
C ASN A 523 22.43 -17.94 -14.39
N CYS A 524 21.98 -17.27 -15.45
CA CYS A 524 22.02 -15.83 -15.59
C CYS A 524 20.58 -15.29 -15.49
N CYS A 525 20.38 -14.20 -14.76
CA CYS A 525 19.06 -13.62 -14.55
C CYS A 525 19.09 -12.12 -14.26
N PHE A 526 17.93 -11.50 -14.43
CA PHE A 526 17.67 -10.10 -14.14
C PHE A 526 16.47 -9.97 -13.21
N GLY A 527 16.61 -9.11 -12.21
CA GLY A 527 15.52 -8.59 -11.39
C GLY A 527 15.41 -7.09 -11.62
N PHE A 528 14.22 -6.61 -11.98
CA PHE A 528 13.98 -5.19 -12.22
C PHE A 528 12.74 -4.71 -11.48
N HIS A 529 12.93 -3.70 -10.63
CA HIS A 529 11.85 -2.96 -10.00
C HIS A 529 11.68 -1.62 -10.73
N ARG A 530 10.47 -1.33 -11.21
CA ARG A 530 10.19 -0.19 -12.09
C ARG A 530 9.45 0.94 -11.39
N LEU A 531 9.98 2.16 -11.48
CA LEU A 531 9.22 3.41 -11.37
C LEU A 531 8.86 3.87 -12.78
N ALA A 532 7.57 3.92 -13.11
CA ALA A 532 7.12 4.22 -14.45
C ALA A 532 7.02 5.75 -14.66
N ILE A 533 8.12 6.35 -15.14
CA ILE A 533 8.20 7.77 -15.53
C ILE A 533 7.86 7.98 -17.01
N VAL A 534 8.47 7.20 -17.90
CA VAL A 534 8.25 7.24 -19.36
C VAL A 534 7.67 5.90 -19.84
N ASP A 535 6.70 5.95 -20.75
CA ASP A 535 5.96 4.82 -21.33
C ASP A 535 5.44 3.80 -20.31
N GLN A 536 4.45 4.22 -19.51
CA GLN A 536 3.91 3.38 -18.44
C GLN A 536 3.48 1.97 -18.91
N LEU A 537 2.96 1.84 -20.14
CA LEU A 537 2.41 0.59 -20.67
C LEU A 537 3.48 -0.41 -21.17
N HIS A 538 4.49 0.03 -21.93
CA HIS A 538 5.39 -0.90 -22.64
C HIS A 538 6.85 -0.89 -22.14
N GLY A 539 7.27 0.12 -21.38
CA GLY A 539 8.66 0.26 -20.91
C GLY A 539 9.11 -0.67 -19.77
N MET A 540 8.47 -1.83 -19.58
CA MET A 540 8.82 -2.77 -18.49
C MET A 540 10.03 -3.63 -18.84
N GLN A 541 11.01 -3.67 -17.94
CA GLN A 541 12.32 -4.28 -18.18
C GLN A 541 12.49 -5.66 -17.47
N PRO A 542 13.43 -6.54 -17.87
CA PRO A 542 14.43 -6.36 -18.94
C PRO A 542 13.79 -6.01 -20.28
N LEU A 543 14.32 -4.96 -20.90
CA LEU A 543 13.83 -4.45 -22.17
C LEU A 543 14.38 -5.35 -23.27
N ARG A 544 13.44 -5.93 -24.02
CA ARG A 544 13.69 -6.86 -25.12
C ARG A 544 12.76 -6.48 -26.27
N ILE A 545 13.32 -6.27 -27.46
CA ILE A 545 12.54 -5.88 -28.64
C ILE A 545 12.69 -6.93 -29.75
N LYS A 546 11.64 -7.09 -30.56
CA LYS A 546 11.54 -8.11 -31.62
C LYS A 546 12.67 -7.99 -32.66
N LYS A 547 13.17 -6.78 -32.88
CA LYS A 547 14.28 -6.48 -33.81
C LYS A 547 15.61 -7.09 -33.35
N PHE A 548 15.84 -7.18 -32.03
CA PHE A 548 17.09 -7.65 -31.43
C PHE A 548 16.80 -8.72 -30.36
N PRO A 549 16.32 -9.92 -30.75
CA PRO A 549 15.83 -10.93 -29.80
C PRO A 549 16.91 -11.51 -28.87
N PHE A 550 18.19 -11.28 -29.20
CA PHE A 550 19.37 -11.71 -28.44
C PHE A 550 19.88 -10.66 -27.43
N LEU A 551 19.34 -9.44 -27.46
CA LEU A 551 19.71 -8.35 -26.53
C LEU A 551 18.73 -8.25 -25.36
N TRP A 552 19.28 -8.04 -24.16
CA TRP A 552 18.53 -7.88 -22.92
C TRP A 552 19.11 -6.69 -22.15
N LEU A 553 18.32 -5.64 -21.95
CA LEU A 553 18.74 -4.40 -21.28
C LEU A 553 17.98 -4.18 -19.98
N CYS A 554 18.71 -4.00 -18.88
CA CYS A 554 18.20 -3.38 -17.65
C CYS A 554 18.92 -2.05 -17.43
N TYR A 555 18.19 -0.95 -17.30
CA TYR A 555 18.75 0.35 -16.92
C TYR A 555 17.86 1.09 -15.91
N ASN A 556 18.52 1.81 -15.00
CA ASN A 556 17.91 2.81 -14.14
C ASN A 556 18.45 4.17 -14.61
N GLY A 557 17.60 4.99 -15.23
CA GLY A 557 18.03 6.24 -15.84
C GLY A 557 16.98 6.89 -16.74
N GLU A 558 17.36 8.04 -17.30
CA GLU A 558 16.58 8.85 -18.23
C GLU A 558 17.53 9.40 -19.31
N ILE A 559 17.26 9.08 -20.58
CA ILE A 559 18.06 9.49 -21.74
C ILE A 559 17.37 10.65 -22.46
N TYR A 560 17.64 11.88 -22.01
CA TYR A 560 16.94 13.09 -22.46
C TYR A 560 17.05 13.37 -23.97
N ASN A 561 18.12 12.92 -24.65
CA ASN A 561 18.26 13.05 -26.10
C ASN A 561 17.72 11.86 -26.93
N HIS A 562 17.01 10.90 -26.33
CA HIS A 562 16.55 9.70 -27.05
C HIS A 562 15.70 10.01 -28.30
N HIS A 563 14.86 11.05 -28.26
CA HIS A 563 14.07 11.48 -29.41
C HIS A 563 14.93 12.05 -30.54
N THR A 564 15.93 12.89 -30.22
CA THR A 564 16.89 13.43 -31.19
C THR A 564 17.71 12.32 -31.83
N LEU A 565 18.23 11.39 -31.04
CA LEU A 565 18.97 10.22 -31.53
C LEU A 565 18.10 9.31 -32.42
N LYS A 566 16.83 9.08 -32.03
CA LYS A 566 15.85 8.32 -32.82
C LYS A 566 15.63 8.93 -34.21
N GLN A 567 15.48 10.25 -34.28
CA GLN A 567 15.30 10.98 -35.54
C GLN A 567 16.59 10.97 -36.37
N GLN A 568 17.71 11.37 -35.76
CA GLN A 568 19.02 11.50 -36.41
C GLN A 568 19.54 10.19 -37.04
N PHE A 569 19.18 9.05 -36.46
CA PHE A 569 19.61 7.72 -36.91
C PHE A 569 18.47 6.88 -37.52
N GLU A 570 17.28 7.46 -37.69
CA GLU A 570 16.10 6.82 -38.27
C GLU A 570 15.77 5.47 -37.58
N PHE A 571 15.78 5.46 -36.25
CA PHE A 571 15.52 4.25 -35.48
C PHE A 571 14.02 3.96 -35.38
N ASP A 572 13.59 2.83 -35.94
CA ASP A 572 12.26 2.27 -35.72
C ASP A 572 12.17 1.65 -34.31
N HIS A 573 11.44 2.31 -33.39
CA HIS A 573 11.30 1.86 -32.00
C HIS A 573 10.00 1.07 -31.80
N GLN A 574 10.08 -0.02 -31.04
CA GLN A 574 8.93 -0.84 -30.66
C GLN A 574 8.13 -0.24 -29.46
N THR A 575 8.82 0.46 -28.57
CA THR A 575 8.27 1.08 -27.36
C THR A 575 8.42 2.60 -27.42
N LYS A 576 7.92 3.29 -26.39
CA LYS A 576 8.10 4.74 -26.19
C LYS A 576 9.05 5.05 -25.03
N VAL A 577 9.66 4.03 -24.40
CA VAL A 577 10.64 4.24 -23.33
C VAL A 577 11.93 4.80 -23.92
N ASP A 578 12.57 5.73 -23.21
CA ASP A 578 13.77 6.43 -23.64
C ASP A 578 14.95 5.47 -23.82
N GLY A 579 15.13 4.52 -22.90
CA GLY A 579 16.23 3.56 -22.92
C GLY A 579 16.24 2.56 -24.07
N GLU A 580 15.17 2.46 -24.89
CA GLU A 580 15.24 1.63 -26.10
C GLU A 580 16.34 2.11 -27.06
N VAL A 581 16.67 3.40 -27.04
CA VAL A 581 17.72 3.97 -27.89
C VAL A 581 19.09 3.32 -27.66
N LEU A 582 19.37 2.80 -26.45
CA LEU A 582 20.60 2.07 -26.15
C LEU A 582 20.72 0.80 -27.01
N LEU A 583 19.62 0.07 -27.21
CA LEU A 583 19.61 -1.16 -28.02
C LEU A 583 19.96 -0.87 -29.48
N HIS A 584 19.34 0.16 -30.07
CA HIS A 584 19.62 0.54 -31.47
C HIS A 584 21.01 1.16 -31.67
N LEU A 585 21.50 1.93 -30.69
CA LEU A 585 22.86 2.48 -30.71
C LEU A 585 23.92 1.38 -30.54
N TYR A 586 23.69 0.42 -29.65
CA TYR A 586 24.59 -0.72 -29.45
C TYR A 586 24.69 -1.58 -30.71
N ASP A 587 23.56 -1.99 -31.28
CA ASP A 587 23.50 -2.81 -32.50
C ASP A 587 24.23 -2.15 -33.68
N ARG A 588 24.05 -0.83 -33.86
CA ARG A 588 24.64 -0.09 -34.98
C ARG A 588 26.11 0.32 -34.77
N PHE A 589 26.51 0.66 -33.54
CA PHE A 589 27.80 1.35 -33.30
C PHE A 589 28.65 0.73 -32.18
N GLY A 590 28.16 -0.29 -31.47
CA GLY A 590 28.85 -0.90 -30.34
C GLY A 590 28.86 -0.04 -29.06
N ILE A 591 29.36 -0.65 -27.98
CA ILE A 591 29.22 -0.13 -26.61
C ILE A 591 29.87 1.24 -26.38
N GLN A 592 31.09 1.45 -26.88
CA GLN A 592 31.86 2.68 -26.65
C GLN A 592 31.15 3.89 -27.29
N LYS A 593 30.71 3.74 -28.55
CA LYS A 593 30.00 4.80 -29.25
C LYS A 593 28.61 5.03 -28.66
N MET A 594 27.87 3.96 -28.32
CA MET A 594 26.61 4.06 -27.59
C MET A 594 26.76 4.92 -26.34
N ALA A 595 27.64 4.55 -25.41
CA ALA A 595 27.82 5.26 -24.14
C ALA A 595 28.18 6.75 -24.34
N SER A 596 29.07 7.05 -25.30
CA SER A 596 29.47 8.43 -25.61
C SER A 596 28.35 9.34 -26.15
N LEU A 597 27.26 8.77 -26.67
CA LEU A 597 26.16 9.51 -27.31
C LEU A 597 24.95 9.75 -26.39
N LEU A 598 24.94 9.22 -25.17
CA LEU A 598 23.83 9.37 -24.24
C LEU A 598 23.91 10.73 -23.51
N ASP A 599 22.90 11.58 -23.72
CA ASP A 599 22.67 12.79 -22.91
C ASP A 599 21.63 12.48 -21.85
N GLY A 600 22.10 12.09 -20.66
CA GLY A 600 21.22 11.49 -19.67
C GLY A 600 21.95 11.04 -18.42
N VAL A 601 21.18 10.55 -17.46
CA VAL A 601 21.65 9.93 -16.22
C VAL A 601 21.26 8.48 -16.25
N PHE A 602 22.18 7.55 -15.98
CA PHE A 602 21.95 6.12 -16.21
C PHE A 602 22.95 5.23 -15.49
N ALA A 603 22.43 4.07 -15.08
CA ALA A 603 23.20 2.86 -14.79
C ALA A 603 22.56 1.72 -15.58
N PHE A 604 23.33 0.97 -16.37
CA PHE A 604 22.80 -0.13 -17.19
C PHE A 604 23.61 -1.43 -17.09
N VAL A 605 22.89 -2.52 -17.38
CA VAL A 605 23.40 -3.87 -17.64
C VAL A 605 22.80 -4.30 -18.98
N LEU A 606 23.65 -4.54 -19.97
CA LEU A 606 23.27 -5.03 -21.29
C LEU A 606 23.90 -6.39 -21.53
N LEU A 607 23.09 -7.38 -21.87
CA LEU A 607 23.53 -8.72 -22.27
C LEU A 607 23.29 -8.91 -23.77
N ASP A 608 24.33 -9.34 -24.47
CA ASP A 608 24.27 -9.83 -25.84
C ASP A 608 24.55 -11.34 -25.86
N THR A 609 23.48 -12.11 -26.07
CA THR A 609 23.55 -13.59 -26.13
C THR A 609 24.05 -14.14 -27.47
N ALA A 610 24.12 -13.32 -28.53
CA ALA A 610 24.65 -13.71 -29.84
C ALA A 610 26.18 -13.56 -29.86
N ASN A 611 26.68 -12.37 -29.50
CA ASN A 611 28.11 -12.07 -29.43
C ASN A 611 28.78 -12.56 -28.13
N LYS A 612 28.00 -13.12 -27.20
CA LYS A 612 28.45 -13.65 -25.90
C LYS A 612 29.17 -12.57 -25.08
N LYS A 613 28.50 -11.44 -24.86
CA LYS A 613 29.03 -10.31 -24.09
C LYS A 613 28.06 -9.85 -23.02
N VAL A 614 28.61 -9.38 -21.90
CA VAL A 614 27.89 -8.56 -20.91
C VAL A 614 28.57 -7.20 -20.85
N PHE A 615 27.78 -6.15 -20.75
CA PHE A 615 28.25 -4.78 -20.64
C PHE A 615 27.63 -4.10 -19.42
N LEU A 616 28.45 -3.40 -18.66
CA LEU A 616 28.03 -2.49 -17.59
C LEU A 616 28.38 -1.07 -18.00
N GLY A 617 27.58 -0.09 -17.58
CA GLY A 617 27.92 1.32 -17.80
C GLY A 617 27.16 2.27 -16.88
N ARG A 618 27.78 3.42 -16.59
CA ARG A 618 27.25 4.43 -15.66
C ARG A 618 27.55 5.84 -16.16
N ASP A 619 26.60 6.76 -15.95
CA ASP A 619 26.70 8.15 -16.40
C ASP A 619 27.91 8.92 -15.83
N THR A 620 28.27 10.03 -16.49
CA THR A 620 29.46 10.86 -16.24
C THR A 620 29.71 11.18 -14.77
N TYR A 621 28.65 11.51 -14.02
CA TYR A 621 28.73 12.00 -12.64
C TYR A 621 28.29 10.95 -11.61
N GLY A 622 27.81 9.80 -12.09
CA GLY A 622 27.31 8.71 -11.26
C GLY A 622 25.95 9.00 -10.65
N VAL A 623 25.14 9.84 -11.30
CA VAL A 623 23.83 10.30 -10.81
C VAL A 623 22.89 9.13 -10.55
N ARG A 624 22.91 8.11 -11.41
CA ARG A 624 22.27 6.82 -11.13
C ARG A 624 23.33 5.83 -10.61
N PRO A 625 23.02 5.04 -9.57
CA PRO A 625 24.01 4.20 -8.92
C PRO A 625 24.12 2.80 -9.51
N LEU A 626 25.31 2.22 -9.38
CA LEU A 626 25.63 0.85 -9.74
C LEU A 626 26.79 0.34 -8.87
N PHE A 627 26.65 -0.88 -8.39
CA PHE A 627 27.67 -1.67 -7.70
C PHE A 627 27.85 -2.99 -8.42
N LYS A 628 29.06 -3.55 -8.37
CA LYS A 628 29.36 -4.90 -8.84
C LYS A 628 30.08 -5.72 -7.76
N LEU A 629 29.92 -7.02 -7.88
CA LEU A 629 30.66 -8.07 -7.18
C LEU A 629 31.11 -9.03 -8.28
N LEU A 630 32.42 -9.28 -8.38
CA LEU A 630 33.01 -10.21 -9.35
C LEU A 630 33.93 -11.17 -8.61
N THR A 631 33.86 -12.46 -8.96
CA THR A 631 34.66 -13.52 -8.35
C THR A 631 35.71 -14.06 -9.32
N ASP A 632 36.73 -14.74 -8.79
CA ASP A 632 37.81 -15.35 -9.59
C ASP A 632 37.30 -16.47 -10.53
N ASP A 633 36.23 -17.18 -10.16
CA ASP A 633 35.57 -18.19 -11.02
C ASP A 633 34.63 -17.58 -12.08
N GLY A 634 34.44 -16.25 -12.05
CA GLY A 634 33.66 -15.51 -13.03
C GLY A 634 32.17 -15.39 -12.72
N PHE A 635 31.76 -15.53 -11.45
CA PHE A 635 30.42 -15.10 -11.03
C PHE A 635 30.37 -13.57 -10.93
N LEU A 636 29.41 -12.96 -11.62
CA LEU A 636 29.18 -11.51 -11.59
C LEU A 636 27.78 -11.24 -11.04
N ALA A 637 27.71 -10.44 -9.98
CA ALA A 637 26.48 -9.89 -9.44
C ALA A 637 26.52 -8.36 -9.51
N VAL A 638 25.44 -7.74 -9.99
CA VAL A 638 25.34 -6.28 -10.15
C VAL A 638 24.01 -5.77 -9.61
N CYS A 639 24.03 -4.58 -9.00
CA CYS A 639 22.86 -3.99 -8.35
C CYS A 639 22.95 -2.46 -8.34
N SER A 640 21.82 -1.76 -8.35
CA SER A 640 21.79 -0.31 -8.11
C SER A 640 22.41 0.08 -6.76
N GLU A 641 22.31 -0.78 -5.75
CA GLU A 641 22.72 -0.48 -4.39
C GLU A 641 23.39 -1.69 -3.74
N ALA A 642 24.43 -1.46 -2.95
CA ALA A 642 25.30 -2.50 -2.42
C ALA A 642 24.55 -3.50 -1.52
N LYS A 643 23.51 -3.04 -0.80
CA LYS A 643 22.62 -3.86 0.04
C LYS A 643 21.96 -5.01 -0.72
N GLY A 644 21.71 -4.87 -2.02
CA GLY A 644 21.17 -5.94 -2.88
C GLY A 644 22.20 -7.00 -3.31
N LEU A 645 23.46 -6.85 -2.88
CA LEU A 645 24.56 -7.79 -3.13
C LEU A 645 25.07 -8.46 -1.84
N THR A 646 24.77 -7.94 -0.65
CA THR A 646 25.35 -8.43 0.63
C THR A 646 24.99 -9.87 0.97
N ASP A 647 23.81 -10.33 0.55
CA ASP A 647 23.26 -11.66 0.89
C ASP A 647 23.25 -12.59 -0.33
N VAL A 648 23.93 -12.22 -1.42
CA VAL A 648 24.08 -13.08 -2.59
C VAL A 648 25.03 -14.21 -2.23
N THR A 649 24.49 -15.42 -2.14
CA THR A 649 25.27 -16.64 -1.92
C THR A 649 25.94 -17.08 -3.21
N HIS A 650 27.21 -17.47 -3.09
CA HIS A 650 27.99 -18.10 -4.15
C HIS A 650 29.06 -19.01 -3.52
N ALA A 651 29.48 -20.07 -4.21
CA ALA A 651 30.47 -21.02 -3.69
C ALA A 651 31.88 -20.40 -3.72
N MET A 652 32.34 -19.85 -2.59
CA MET A 652 33.59 -19.09 -2.52
C MET A 652 34.47 -19.45 -1.32
N ALA A 653 35.79 -19.32 -1.51
CA ALA A 653 36.78 -19.49 -0.43
C ALA A 653 36.87 -18.26 0.52
N SER A 654 36.49 -17.08 0.04
CA SER A 654 36.40 -15.83 0.79
C SER A 654 35.16 -15.04 0.34
N PRO A 655 34.58 -14.17 1.20
CA PRO A 655 33.52 -13.26 0.78
C PRO A 655 34.02 -12.35 -0.35
N ALA A 656 33.25 -12.22 -1.43
CA ALA A 656 33.61 -11.33 -2.53
C ALA A 656 33.54 -9.84 -2.14
N ASP A 657 34.37 -9.05 -2.80
CA ASP A 657 34.35 -7.60 -2.70
C ASP A 657 33.20 -7.02 -3.52
N ILE A 658 32.40 -6.18 -2.85
CA ILE A 658 31.37 -5.36 -3.48
C ILE A 658 31.97 -3.99 -3.68
N VAL A 659 32.06 -3.52 -4.93
CA VAL A 659 32.67 -2.23 -5.28
C VAL A 659 31.69 -1.33 -6.03
N PRO A 660 31.71 0.00 -5.81
CA PRO A 660 31.01 0.95 -6.66
C PRO A 660 31.52 0.85 -8.11
N PHE A 661 30.60 0.82 -9.08
CA PHE A 661 30.97 0.93 -10.48
C PHE A 661 31.27 2.40 -10.83
N LEU A 662 32.40 2.67 -11.48
CA LEU A 662 32.91 4.04 -11.66
C LEU A 662 32.01 4.90 -12.59
N PRO A 663 31.75 6.18 -12.25
CA PRO A 663 31.10 7.15 -13.14
C PRO A 663 31.84 7.35 -14.47
N GLY A 664 31.10 7.59 -15.55
CA GLY A 664 31.64 7.89 -16.88
C GLY A 664 32.38 6.73 -17.56
N HIS A 665 32.21 5.50 -17.06
CA HIS A 665 32.86 4.29 -17.58
C HIS A 665 31.85 3.29 -18.15
N PHE A 666 32.34 2.41 -19.02
CA PHE A 666 31.73 1.12 -19.31
C PHE A 666 32.73 -0.01 -19.11
N GLU A 667 32.24 -1.22 -18.89
CA GLU A 667 33.05 -2.43 -18.76
C GLU A 667 32.49 -3.54 -19.65
N VAL A 668 33.39 -4.28 -20.31
CA VAL A 668 33.06 -5.36 -21.23
C VAL A 668 33.50 -6.70 -20.64
N PHE A 669 32.58 -7.66 -20.64
CA PHE A 669 32.85 -9.03 -20.22
C PHE A 669 32.54 -10.02 -21.34
N ASP A 670 33.36 -11.07 -21.45
CA ASP A 670 33.02 -12.29 -22.19
C ASP A 670 32.02 -13.11 -21.37
N LEU A 671 30.90 -13.53 -21.98
CA LEU A 671 30.01 -14.54 -21.42
C LEU A 671 30.48 -15.94 -21.87
N LYS A 672 30.88 -16.79 -20.91
CA LYS A 672 31.33 -18.16 -21.18
C LYS A 672 30.12 -19.11 -21.28
N GLN A 673 30.31 -20.29 -21.86
CA GLN A 673 29.22 -21.25 -22.12
C GLN A 673 28.48 -21.73 -20.85
N ASN A 674 29.16 -21.71 -19.69
CA ASN A 674 28.59 -22.03 -18.37
C ASN A 674 27.92 -20.82 -17.68
N GLY A 675 27.72 -19.69 -18.38
CA GLY A 675 27.11 -18.48 -17.84
C GLY A 675 28.04 -17.59 -17.01
N LYS A 676 29.22 -18.08 -16.61
CA LYS A 676 30.26 -17.26 -15.97
C LYS A 676 30.77 -16.19 -16.93
N VAL A 677 31.36 -15.13 -16.40
CA VAL A 677 31.92 -14.02 -17.16
C VAL A 677 33.41 -13.81 -16.90
N GLN A 678 34.09 -13.18 -17.86
CA GLN A 678 35.47 -12.72 -17.70
C GLN A 678 35.56 -11.25 -18.13
N SER A 679 35.99 -10.36 -17.23
CA SER A 679 36.23 -8.95 -17.58
C SER A 679 37.37 -8.85 -18.59
N ILE A 680 37.17 -8.02 -19.63
CA ILE A 680 38.11 -7.83 -20.74
C ILE A 680 38.77 -6.46 -20.62
N GLN A 681 37.94 -5.41 -20.49
CA GLN A 681 38.37 -4.03 -20.44
C GLN A 681 37.32 -3.18 -19.72
N MET A 682 37.80 -2.15 -19.03
CA MET A 682 36.99 -1.06 -18.48
C MET A 682 37.54 0.25 -19.03
N GLU A 683 36.69 1.07 -19.64
CA GLU A 683 37.10 2.30 -20.32
C GLU A 683 36.25 3.49 -19.88
N GLN A 684 36.88 4.65 -19.77
CA GLN A 684 36.20 5.92 -19.59
C GLN A 684 35.68 6.42 -20.95
N PHE A 685 34.37 6.60 -21.09
CA PHE A 685 33.77 7.16 -22.31
C PHE A 685 33.59 8.69 -22.25
N HIS A 686 33.57 9.27 -21.05
CA HIS A 686 33.44 10.71 -20.84
C HIS A 686 33.99 11.14 -19.47
N CYS A 687 34.43 12.40 -19.35
CA CYS A 687 34.79 13.02 -18.09
C CYS A 687 34.33 14.49 -18.05
N CYS A 688 34.18 15.03 -16.84
CA CYS A 688 33.59 16.35 -16.62
C CYS A 688 34.28 17.54 -17.32
N THR A 689 35.55 17.39 -17.68
CA THR A 689 36.37 18.42 -18.33
C THR A 689 36.40 18.32 -19.86
N GLN A 690 35.59 17.45 -20.47
CA GLN A 690 35.52 17.26 -21.91
C GLN A 690 34.14 17.68 -22.45
N GLU A 691 34.07 18.14 -23.69
CA GLU A 691 32.79 18.32 -24.37
C GLU A 691 32.21 16.94 -24.72
N PRO A 692 30.93 16.65 -24.39
CA PRO A 692 30.35 15.33 -24.61
C PRO A 692 30.20 15.06 -26.11
N ALA A 693 30.48 13.82 -26.56
CA ALA A 693 30.41 13.46 -27.98
C ALA A 693 29.00 13.56 -28.59
N HIS A 694 27.96 13.63 -27.76
CA HIS A 694 26.57 13.89 -28.18
C HIS A 694 26.29 15.35 -28.59
N ALA A 695 27.16 16.30 -28.20
CA ALA A 695 27.01 17.74 -28.48
C ALA A 695 26.87 18.07 -29.97
N ILE A 696 27.38 17.21 -30.85
CA ILE A 696 27.31 17.35 -32.31
C ILE A 696 25.87 17.18 -32.87
N TYR A 697 24.96 16.62 -32.08
CA TYR A 697 23.54 16.42 -32.42
C TYR A 697 22.61 17.33 -31.61
N ASP A 698 23.16 18.22 -30.79
CA ASP A 698 22.39 19.23 -30.07
C ASP A 698 21.80 20.24 -31.08
N THR A 699 20.49 20.48 -30.99
CA THR A 699 19.79 21.44 -31.84
C THR A 699 19.86 22.87 -31.31
N ALA A 700 20.38 23.08 -30.09
CA ALA A 700 20.72 24.40 -29.60
C ALA A 700 21.74 25.06 -30.55
N GLU A 701 21.48 26.32 -30.93
CA GLU A 701 22.35 27.08 -31.82
C GLU A 701 23.80 27.06 -31.34
N ARG A 702 24.76 27.11 -32.28
CA ARG A 702 26.19 27.16 -31.95
C ARG A 702 26.46 28.39 -31.08
N LEU A 703 26.66 28.15 -29.79
CA LEU A 703 26.93 29.20 -28.80
C LEU A 703 28.12 30.05 -29.24
N PRO A 704 28.04 31.39 -29.12
CA PRO A 704 29.17 32.25 -29.45
C PRO A 704 30.38 31.90 -28.58
N THR A 705 31.53 31.65 -29.22
CA THR A 705 32.77 31.16 -28.57
C THR A 705 33.59 32.27 -27.89
N SER A 706 32.98 33.43 -27.61
CA SER A 706 33.65 34.57 -26.99
C SER A 706 33.55 34.50 -25.47
N PHE A 707 34.69 34.61 -24.77
CA PHE A 707 34.73 34.74 -23.32
C PHE A 707 34.47 36.18 -22.81
N ASN A 708 33.79 37.02 -23.60
CA ASN A 708 33.30 38.30 -23.08
C ASN A 708 32.16 38.06 -22.07
N GLU A 709 32.05 38.93 -21.07
CA GLU A 709 31.20 38.68 -19.89
C GLU A 709 29.71 38.55 -20.23
N GLU A 710 29.18 39.33 -21.17
CA GLU A 710 27.77 39.24 -21.58
C GLU A 710 27.47 37.98 -22.40
N THR A 711 28.37 37.57 -23.30
CA THR A 711 28.25 36.29 -24.00
C THR A 711 28.29 35.12 -23.01
N VAL A 712 29.22 35.13 -22.06
CA VAL A 712 29.33 34.06 -21.05
C VAL A 712 28.05 33.97 -20.21
N LYS A 713 27.54 35.11 -19.73
CA LYS A 713 26.25 35.16 -19.00
C LYS A 713 25.08 34.67 -19.84
N SER A 714 25.02 35.02 -21.12
CA SER A 714 23.96 34.55 -22.02
C SER A 714 24.04 33.04 -22.26
N ASN A 715 25.23 32.50 -22.51
CA ASN A 715 25.45 31.07 -22.69
C ASN A 715 25.11 30.26 -21.44
N ILE A 716 25.46 30.76 -20.24
CA ILE A 716 25.07 30.17 -18.95
C ILE A 716 23.55 30.05 -18.85
N ARG A 717 22.80 31.13 -19.13
CA ARG A 717 21.32 31.10 -19.13
C ARG A 717 20.77 30.10 -20.13
N THR A 718 21.21 30.15 -21.38
CA THR A 718 20.70 29.30 -22.47
C THR A 718 20.95 27.82 -22.20
N LEU A 719 22.15 27.46 -21.72
CA LEU A 719 22.48 26.07 -21.37
C LEU A 719 21.75 25.59 -20.12
N PHE A 720 21.62 26.42 -19.08
CA PHE A 720 20.87 26.06 -17.88
C PHE A 720 19.37 25.86 -18.17
N GLU A 721 18.78 26.75 -18.97
CA GLU A 721 17.40 26.60 -19.40
C GLU A 721 17.20 25.36 -20.29
N SER A 722 18.12 25.07 -21.21
CA SER A 722 18.12 23.83 -22.00
C SER A 722 18.23 22.58 -21.11
N ALA A 723 19.09 22.62 -20.07
CA ALA A 723 19.24 21.55 -19.10
C ALA A 723 17.94 21.28 -18.31
N VAL A 724 17.21 22.32 -17.90
CA VAL A 724 15.89 22.15 -17.26
C VAL A 724 14.84 21.69 -18.27
N ARG A 725 14.78 22.27 -19.48
CA ARG A 725 13.79 21.96 -20.52
C ARG A 725 13.85 20.49 -20.96
N LYS A 726 15.04 19.95 -21.27
CA LYS A 726 15.18 18.53 -21.65
C LYS A 726 14.77 17.56 -20.53
N ARG A 727 14.83 18.01 -19.26
CA ARG A 727 14.42 17.26 -18.07
C ARG A 727 12.91 17.32 -17.80
N LEU A 728 12.10 17.98 -18.64
CA LEU A 728 10.63 17.92 -18.56
C LEU A 728 10.04 16.61 -19.13
N MET A 729 10.87 15.74 -19.70
CA MET A 729 10.50 14.43 -20.25
C MET A 729 9.90 13.50 -19.17
N ALA A 730 8.59 13.54 -18.94
CA ALA A 730 7.90 12.68 -17.97
C ALA A 730 6.41 12.50 -18.30
N GLN A 731 5.84 11.33 -17.97
CA GLN A 731 4.39 11.07 -17.93
C GLN A 731 3.84 11.09 -16.49
N ARG A 732 4.63 11.56 -15.53
CA ARG A 732 4.30 11.68 -14.10
C ARG A 732 4.46 13.13 -13.66
N ARG A 733 3.77 13.53 -12.60
CA ARG A 733 3.82 14.91 -12.09
C ARG A 733 5.25 15.29 -11.65
N ILE A 734 5.65 16.48 -12.05
CA ILE A 734 6.95 17.08 -11.75
C ILE A 734 6.80 18.06 -10.56
N GLY A 735 7.67 17.91 -9.57
CA GLY A 735 7.87 18.83 -8.46
C GLY A 735 9.34 19.23 -8.32
N CYS A 736 9.66 20.06 -7.31
CA CYS A 736 11.02 20.54 -7.06
C CYS A 736 11.29 20.72 -5.58
N LEU A 737 12.50 20.36 -5.13
CA LEU A 737 12.98 20.80 -3.81
C LEU A 737 13.35 22.28 -3.88
N LEU A 738 12.90 23.05 -2.88
CA LEU A 738 13.10 24.48 -2.78
C LEU A 738 13.54 24.84 -1.36
N SER A 739 14.84 25.07 -1.17
CA SER A 739 15.43 25.47 0.12
C SER A 739 15.57 26.98 0.28
N GLY A 740 15.21 27.78 -0.73
CA GLY A 740 15.45 29.23 -0.72
C GLY A 740 16.92 29.66 -0.88
N GLY A 741 17.85 28.71 -0.96
CA GLY A 741 19.21 28.95 -1.45
C GLY A 741 19.22 29.21 -2.96
N LEU A 742 20.25 29.91 -3.47
CA LEU A 742 20.37 30.30 -4.89
C LEU A 742 20.04 29.15 -5.86
N ASP A 743 20.61 27.97 -5.60
CA ASP A 743 20.65 26.85 -6.55
C ASP A 743 19.26 26.24 -6.79
N SER A 744 18.58 25.87 -5.71
CA SER A 744 17.21 25.35 -5.75
C SER A 744 16.22 26.42 -6.22
N SER A 745 16.48 27.70 -5.93
CA SER A 745 15.66 28.82 -6.39
C SER A 745 15.75 29.04 -7.91
N LEU A 746 16.97 29.00 -8.48
CA LEU A 746 17.16 29.09 -9.93
C LEU A 746 16.53 27.89 -10.67
N VAL A 747 16.66 26.68 -10.12
CA VAL A 747 16.00 25.48 -10.67
C VAL A 747 14.48 25.62 -10.62
N ALA A 748 13.91 25.92 -9.45
CA ALA A 748 12.46 26.04 -9.28
C ALA A 748 11.85 27.14 -10.16
N ALA A 749 12.48 28.31 -10.23
CA ALA A 749 12.01 29.42 -11.06
C ALA A 749 12.06 29.10 -12.56
N THR A 750 13.18 28.51 -13.02
CA THR A 750 13.33 28.09 -14.43
C THR A 750 12.34 26.97 -14.76
N LEU A 751 12.14 26.02 -13.86
CA LEU A 751 11.16 24.94 -14.00
C LEU A 751 9.73 25.48 -14.09
N VAL A 752 9.34 26.42 -13.22
CA VAL A 752 8.00 27.04 -13.25
C VAL A 752 7.78 27.87 -14.52
N LYS A 753 8.80 28.60 -14.98
CA LYS A 753 8.77 29.30 -16.28
C LYS A 753 8.51 28.31 -17.42
N LEU A 754 9.33 27.26 -17.51
CA LEU A 754 9.24 26.28 -18.61
C LEU A 754 7.97 25.44 -18.54
N ALA A 755 7.47 25.09 -17.35
CA ALA A 755 6.19 24.41 -17.18
C ALA A 755 5.00 25.22 -17.73
N LYS A 756 5.07 26.56 -17.63
CA LYS A 756 4.08 27.48 -18.23
C LYS A 756 4.24 27.55 -19.77
N GLU A 757 5.48 27.57 -20.28
CA GLU A 757 5.77 27.53 -21.74
C GLU A 757 5.27 26.23 -22.39
N GLU A 758 5.59 25.08 -21.80
CA GLU A 758 5.18 23.73 -22.25
C GLU A 758 3.72 23.37 -21.87
N LYS A 759 3.00 24.28 -21.22
CA LYS A 759 1.56 24.16 -20.86
C LYS A 759 1.23 22.88 -20.07
N LEU A 760 2.05 22.57 -19.06
CA LEU A 760 1.73 21.48 -18.13
C LEU A 760 0.39 21.76 -17.43
N GLN A 761 -0.46 20.72 -17.33
CA GLN A 761 -1.84 20.83 -16.86
C GLN A 761 -1.98 20.92 -15.33
N TYR A 762 -0.87 20.98 -14.61
CA TYR A 762 -0.79 21.06 -13.16
C TYR A 762 0.23 22.13 -12.74
N PRO A 763 0.02 22.81 -11.59
CA PRO A 763 1.07 23.65 -11.02
C PRO A 763 2.24 22.79 -10.54
N ILE A 764 3.45 23.33 -10.66
CA ILE A 764 4.65 22.71 -10.06
C ILE A 764 4.55 22.83 -8.54
N GLN A 765 4.62 21.69 -7.87
CA GLN A 765 4.75 21.63 -6.42
C GLN A 765 6.20 21.87 -6.00
N THR A 766 6.41 22.75 -5.02
CA THR A 766 7.73 23.01 -4.44
C THR A 766 7.74 22.63 -2.97
N PHE A 767 8.81 21.96 -2.54
CA PHE A 767 8.90 21.39 -1.20
C PHE A 767 10.12 21.95 -0.46
N SER A 768 9.88 22.59 0.69
CA SER A 768 10.91 22.98 1.65
C SER A 768 10.83 22.09 2.88
N ILE A 769 11.93 21.96 3.63
CA ILE A 769 11.92 21.27 4.94
C ILE A 769 12.74 22.05 5.98
N GLY A 770 12.18 22.16 7.17
CA GLY A 770 12.81 22.81 8.33
C GLY A 770 11.79 23.25 9.37
N SER A 771 12.22 23.95 10.41
CA SER A 771 11.30 24.63 11.32
C SER A 771 10.68 25.87 10.66
N GLU A 772 9.48 26.27 11.08
CA GLU A 772 8.76 27.45 10.56
C GLU A 772 9.60 28.76 10.61
N ASP A 773 10.45 28.89 11.63
CA ASP A 773 11.37 30.01 11.86
C ASP A 773 12.78 29.82 11.26
N SER A 774 13.00 28.73 10.51
CA SER A 774 14.29 28.42 9.90
C SER A 774 14.60 29.35 8.72
N PRO A 775 15.88 29.74 8.53
CA PRO A 775 16.24 30.72 7.50
C PRO A 775 16.02 30.19 6.07
N ASP A 776 16.09 28.87 5.85
CA ASP A 776 15.81 28.25 4.56
C ASP A 776 14.31 28.23 4.25
N VAL A 777 13.43 27.84 5.20
CA VAL A 777 11.96 27.86 4.98
C VAL A 777 11.47 29.28 4.70
N ILE A 778 11.97 30.29 5.44
CA ILE A 778 11.62 31.70 5.20
C ILE A 778 12.03 32.16 3.79
N ALA A 779 13.19 31.72 3.28
CA ALA A 779 13.63 32.04 1.93
C ALA A 779 12.87 31.25 0.86
N ALA A 780 12.58 29.96 1.10
CA ALA A 780 11.79 29.12 0.21
C ALA A 780 10.38 29.70 -0.01
N ARG A 781 9.72 30.14 1.08
CA ARG A 781 8.42 30.82 1.06
C ARG A 781 8.43 32.07 0.18
N LYS A 782 9.49 32.90 0.28
CA LYS A 782 9.67 34.10 -0.55
C LYS A 782 9.81 33.75 -2.04
N VAL A 783 10.64 32.77 -2.37
CA VAL A 783 10.83 32.33 -3.76
C VAL A 783 9.56 31.70 -4.33
N ALA A 784 8.88 30.86 -3.55
CA ALA A 784 7.63 30.23 -3.94
C ALA A 784 6.52 31.24 -4.25
N ALA A 785 6.40 32.28 -3.42
CA ALA A 785 5.48 33.40 -3.65
C ALA A 785 5.84 34.20 -4.92
N HIS A 786 7.13 34.40 -5.19
CA HIS A 786 7.62 35.11 -6.40
C HIS A 786 7.30 34.34 -7.69
N ILE A 787 7.57 33.04 -7.72
CA ILE A 787 7.39 32.22 -8.95
C ILE A 787 5.94 31.74 -9.14
N GLY A 788 5.14 31.71 -8.07
CA GLY A 788 3.76 31.23 -8.05
C GLY A 788 3.66 29.71 -8.11
N SER A 789 4.45 29.00 -7.30
CA SER A 789 4.38 27.53 -7.16
C SER A 789 3.41 27.07 -6.07
N GLU A 790 2.89 25.85 -6.17
CA GLU A 790 2.15 25.19 -5.08
C GLU A 790 3.17 24.78 -3.99
N HIS A 791 3.33 25.60 -2.94
CA HIS A 791 4.37 25.39 -1.94
C HIS A 791 3.92 24.52 -0.76
N HIS A 792 4.78 23.60 -0.37
CA HIS A 792 4.63 22.77 0.82
C HIS A 792 5.83 22.97 1.75
N GLU A 793 5.57 23.45 2.95
CA GLU A 793 6.56 23.61 4.02
C GLU A 793 6.48 22.40 4.96
N VAL A 794 7.49 21.54 4.90
CA VAL A 794 7.55 20.31 5.71
C VAL A 794 8.27 20.60 7.01
N ASN A 795 7.58 20.43 8.14
CA ASN A 795 8.19 20.49 9.46
C ASN A 795 8.59 19.08 9.91
N PHE A 796 9.68 18.98 10.67
CA PHE A 796 10.07 17.75 11.39
C PHE A 796 10.59 18.09 12.78
N SER A 797 10.37 17.19 13.74
CA SER A 797 10.90 17.29 15.10
C SER A 797 12.34 16.76 15.19
N VAL A 798 13.07 17.18 16.23
CA VAL A 798 14.43 16.69 16.51
C VAL A 798 14.40 15.17 16.75
N GLU A 799 13.36 14.69 17.42
CA GLU A 799 13.14 13.29 17.76
C GLU A 799 12.90 12.44 16.51
N GLU A 800 12.08 12.91 15.56
CA GLU A 800 11.91 12.26 14.24
C GLU A 800 13.23 12.25 13.45
N GLY A 801 13.97 13.36 13.47
CA GLY A 801 15.29 13.44 12.84
C GLY A 801 16.27 12.41 13.40
N ILE A 802 16.33 12.25 14.72
CA ILE A 802 17.20 11.29 15.41
C ILE A 802 16.77 9.84 15.10
N GLN A 803 15.47 9.55 15.14
CA GLN A 803 14.92 8.23 14.81
C GLN A 803 15.19 7.83 13.36
N ALA A 804 15.20 8.81 12.43
CA ALA A 804 15.49 8.56 11.03
C ALA A 804 16.97 8.24 10.74
N VAL A 805 17.93 8.57 11.62
CA VAL A 805 19.38 8.41 11.35
C VAL A 805 19.76 6.97 10.96
N GLU A 806 19.22 5.96 11.66
CA GLU A 806 19.55 4.55 11.34
C GLU A 806 19.04 4.13 9.96
N GLU A 807 17.79 4.49 9.63
CA GLU A 807 17.20 4.17 8.33
C GLU A 807 17.89 4.95 7.20
N VAL A 808 18.26 6.20 7.44
CA VAL A 808 19.07 7.03 6.53
C VAL A 808 20.41 6.37 6.24
N ILE A 809 21.16 5.92 7.26
CA ILE A 809 22.45 5.22 7.07
C ILE A 809 22.26 3.92 6.26
N PHE A 810 21.21 3.16 6.54
CA PHE A 810 20.87 1.95 5.79
C PHE A 810 20.59 2.25 4.31
N HIS A 811 19.85 3.32 3.99
CA HIS A 811 19.56 3.68 2.60
C HIS A 811 20.78 4.26 1.87
N LEU A 812 21.57 5.11 2.54
CA LEU A 812 22.76 5.75 2.00
C LEU A 812 23.91 4.79 1.69
N GLU A 813 24.14 3.78 2.53
CA GLU A 813 25.31 2.88 2.43
C GLU A 813 26.65 3.60 2.66
N THR A 814 26.67 4.63 3.52
CA THR A 814 27.90 5.32 3.97
C THR A 814 27.81 5.73 5.44
N TYR A 815 28.96 6.05 6.03
CA TYR A 815 29.13 6.62 7.39
C TYR A 815 29.71 8.05 7.36
N ASP A 816 29.72 8.71 6.19
CA ASP A 816 30.19 10.10 6.07
C ASP A 816 29.31 11.09 6.83
N ILE A 817 29.95 11.95 7.62
CA ILE A 817 29.29 12.86 8.57
C ILE A 817 28.43 13.90 7.84
N THR A 818 28.99 14.58 6.84
CA THR A 818 28.31 15.63 6.06
C THR A 818 27.10 15.05 5.34
N THR A 819 27.32 13.90 4.69
CA THR A 819 26.32 13.19 3.91
C THR A 819 25.14 12.79 4.80
N ILE A 820 25.37 12.15 5.95
CA ILE A 820 24.28 11.72 6.84
C ILE A 820 23.50 12.92 7.40
N ARG A 821 24.19 13.95 7.92
CA ARG A 821 23.55 15.15 8.49
C ARG A 821 22.58 15.82 7.51
N ALA A 822 22.99 15.98 6.25
CA ALA A 822 22.15 16.56 5.20
C ALA A 822 21.06 15.59 4.70
N SER A 823 21.32 14.29 4.74
CA SER A 823 20.37 13.27 4.25
C SER A 823 19.13 13.10 5.10
N VAL A 824 19.18 13.37 6.41
CA VAL A 824 18.00 13.25 7.30
C VAL A 824 16.83 14.12 6.81
N GLY A 825 17.09 15.40 6.52
CA GLY A 825 16.06 16.28 5.95
C GLY A 825 15.60 15.85 4.56
N MET A 826 16.54 15.47 3.69
CA MET A 826 16.20 15.06 2.32
C MET A 826 15.39 13.76 2.27
N TYR A 827 15.63 12.85 3.22
CA TYR A 827 14.85 11.63 3.43
C TYR A 827 13.44 11.96 3.92
N LEU A 828 13.31 12.78 4.98
CA LEU A 828 12.01 13.16 5.55
C LEU A 828 11.12 13.96 4.58
N VAL A 829 11.69 14.89 3.80
CA VAL A 829 10.92 15.60 2.75
C VAL A 829 10.52 14.66 1.62
N SER A 830 11.38 13.71 1.24
CA SER A 830 11.04 12.69 0.23
C SER A 830 9.91 11.77 0.71
N LYS A 831 9.93 11.38 1.99
CA LYS A 831 8.82 10.66 2.62
C LYS A 831 7.52 11.46 2.59
N PHE A 832 7.57 12.74 2.93
CA PHE A 832 6.41 13.63 2.87
C PHE A 832 5.85 13.75 1.45
N ILE A 833 6.69 14.02 0.45
CA ILE A 833 6.29 14.12 -0.96
C ILE A 833 5.55 12.85 -1.39
N LYS A 834 6.09 11.67 -1.05
CA LYS A 834 5.48 10.37 -1.36
C LYS A 834 4.15 10.12 -0.65
N GLU A 835 4.02 10.54 0.61
CA GLU A 835 2.81 10.30 1.41
C GLU A 835 1.69 11.33 1.16
N LYS A 836 2.03 12.53 0.68
CA LYS A 836 1.13 13.71 0.67
C LYS A 836 0.93 14.35 -0.70
N SER A 837 1.66 13.93 -1.73
CA SER A 837 1.55 14.46 -3.09
C SER A 837 1.58 13.36 -4.15
N ASP A 838 1.24 13.71 -5.38
CA ASP A 838 1.38 12.90 -6.58
C ASP A 838 2.63 13.25 -7.41
N SER A 839 3.43 14.21 -6.94
CA SER A 839 4.75 14.53 -7.52
C SER A 839 5.71 13.36 -7.37
N VAL A 840 6.28 12.92 -8.49
CA VAL A 840 7.17 11.74 -8.56
C VAL A 840 8.53 12.11 -9.15
N VAL A 841 8.57 13.03 -10.12
CA VAL A 841 9.83 13.55 -10.67
C VAL A 841 10.20 14.80 -9.90
N ILE A 842 11.30 14.77 -9.16
CA ILE A 842 11.72 15.83 -8.24
C ILE A 842 13.02 16.46 -8.73
N PHE A 843 12.93 17.72 -9.12
CA PHE A 843 14.08 18.54 -9.46
C PHE A 843 14.82 19.02 -8.20
N SER A 844 16.14 19.14 -8.28
CA SER A 844 16.98 19.66 -7.19
C SER A 844 18.26 20.36 -7.69
N GLY A 845 18.94 21.06 -6.78
CA GLY A 845 20.06 21.97 -7.06
C GLY A 845 21.47 21.39 -6.94
N GLU A 846 21.63 20.10 -6.62
CA GLU A 846 22.94 19.43 -6.47
C GLU A 846 23.83 19.55 -7.71
N GLY A 847 25.15 19.61 -7.49
CA GLY A 847 26.16 19.81 -8.54
C GLY A 847 26.52 21.28 -8.76
N SER A 848 25.69 22.22 -8.29
CA SER A 848 25.98 23.65 -8.43
C SER A 848 27.22 24.08 -7.65
N ASP A 849 27.37 23.69 -6.38
CA ASP A 849 28.50 24.13 -5.53
C ASP A 849 29.85 23.62 -6.05
N GLU A 850 29.85 22.37 -6.51
CA GLU A 850 31.00 21.64 -7.02
C GLU A 850 31.46 22.21 -8.37
N LEU A 851 30.51 22.54 -9.26
CA LEU A 851 30.79 23.15 -10.57
C LEU A 851 31.20 24.63 -10.46
N THR A 852 30.52 25.39 -9.60
CA THR A 852 30.60 26.87 -9.58
C THR A 852 31.44 27.43 -8.44
N GLN A 853 32.21 26.59 -7.74
CA GLN A 853 33.07 26.96 -6.61
C GLN A 853 32.29 27.61 -5.46
N GLY A 854 31.16 27.00 -5.11
CA GLY A 854 30.11 27.55 -4.26
C GLY A 854 30.26 27.36 -2.75
N TYR A 855 31.03 26.36 -2.31
CA TYR A 855 31.28 26.21 -0.87
C TYR A 855 32.17 27.36 -0.35
N ILE A 856 31.86 27.90 0.83
CA ILE A 856 32.54 29.09 1.37
C ILE A 856 34.07 28.88 1.54
N TYR A 857 34.57 27.64 1.62
CA TYR A 857 36.02 27.39 1.67
C TYR A 857 36.75 27.76 0.36
N PHE A 858 36.06 27.89 -0.77
CA PHE A 858 36.66 28.41 -2.02
C PHE A 858 37.15 29.86 -1.89
N HIS A 859 36.63 30.66 -0.95
CA HIS A 859 37.20 31.98 -0.62
C HIS A 859 38.64 31.90 -0.07
N LYS A 860 39.11 30.70 0.30
CA LYS A 860 40.49 30.43 0.76
C LYS A 860 41.33 29.66 -0.26
N ALA A 861 40.84 29.49 -1.49
CA ALA A 861 41.62 28.90 -2.56
C ALA A 861 42.89 29.75 -2.83
N PRO A 862 44.11 29.17 -2.81
CA PRO A 862 45.35 29.93 -3.01
C PRO A 862 45.46 30.60 -4.38
N THR A 863 44.86 30.00 -5.41
CA THR A 863 44.85 30.48 -6.80
C THR A 863 43.55 30.05 -7.51
N PRO A 864 43.16 30.71 -8.61
CA PRO A 864 42.06 30.26 -9.47
C PRO A 864 42.23 28.81 -9.95
N LYS A 865 43.47 28.43 -10.30
CA LYS A 865 43.83 27.07 -10.66
C LYS A 865 43.57 26.06 -9.56
N ALA A 866 43.98 26.35 -8.31
CA ALA A 866 43.71 25.46 -7.19
C ALA A 866 42.20 25.29 -6.93
N ALA A 867 41.40 26.34 -7.17
CA ALA A 867 39.94 26.26 -7.11
C ALA A 867 39.35 25.43 -8.27
N ALA A 868 39.90 25.55 -9.48
CA ALA A 868 39.49 24.76 -10.65
C ALA A 868 39.84 23.27 -10.48
N GLU A 869 41.04 22.95 -10.01
CA GLU A 869 41.48 21.58 -9.69
C GLU A 869 40.58 20.94 -8.62
N ASP A 870 40.17 21.69 -7.59
CA ASP A 870 39.30 21.16 -6.54
C ASP A 870 37.84 21.00 -7.00
N SER A 871 37.34 21.92 -7.84
CA SER A 871 36.06 21.75 -8.54
C SER A 871 36.02 20.46 -9.38
N VAL A 872 37.09 20.18 -10.14
CA VAL A 872 37.20 18.92 -10.92
C VAL A 872 37.26 17.70 -10.00
N ARG A 873 37.93 17.78 -8.83
CA ARG A 873 37.91 16.70 -7.83
C ARG A 873 36.48 16.45 -7.32
N LEU A 874 35.81 17.49 -6.81
CA LEU A 874 34.45 17.37 -6.26
C LEU A 874 33.49 16.77 -7.28
N MET A 875 33.54 17.24 -8.54
CA MET A 875 32.70 16.73 -9.62
C MET A 875 32.98 15.28 -10.00
N LYS A 876 34.17 14.73 -9.68
CA LYS A 876 34.48 13.29 -9.77
C LYS A 876 34.06 12.49 -8.53
N GLU A 877 33.98 13.14 -7.37
CA GLU A 877 33.65 12.51 -6.08
C GLU A 877 32.17 12.63 -5.71
N LEU A 878 31.36 13.40 -6.44
CA LEU A 878 29.91 13.57 -6.28
C LEU A 878 29.17 12.26 -5.94
N TYR A 879 29.49 11.19 -6.66
CA TYR A 879 28.86 9.87 -6.52
C TYR A 879 29.07 9.17 -5.17
N LEU A 880 29.96 9.68 -4.32
CA LEU A 880 30.21 9.25 -2.94
C LEU A 880 29.49 10.11 -1.90
N PHE A 881 29.10 11.34 -2.27
CA PHE A 881 28.63 12.38 -1.35
C PHE A 881 27.25 12.93 -1.78
N ASP A 882 27.17 14.14 -2.33
CA ASP A 882 25.91 14.84 -2.61
C ASP A 882 25.00 14.12 -3.60
N VAL A 883 25.54 13.49 -4.65
CA VAL A 883 24.75 12.66 -5.57
C VAL A 883 24.32 11.35 -4.93
N LEU A 884 25.14 10.76 -4.05
CA LEU A 884 24.75 9.58 -3.27
C LEU A 884 23.59 9.91 -2.33
N ARG A 885 23.68 11.01 -1.56
CA ARG A 885 22.60 11.53 -0.73
C ARG A 885 21.33 11.73 -1.57
N ALA A 886 21.45 12.47 -2.66
CA ALA A 886 20.30 12.89 -3.43
C ALA A 886 19.59 11.71 -4.10
N ASP A 887 20.31 10.76 -4.73
CA ASP A 887 19.69 9.57 -5.29
C ASP A 887 19.11 8.67 -4.19
N ARG A 888 19.84 8.32 -3.13
CA ARG A 888 19.37 7.33 -2.15
C ARG A 888 18.16 7.81 -1.35
N THR A 889 18.15 9.07 -0.95
CA THR A 889 17.07 9.61 -0.10
C THR A 889 15.76 9.83 -0.86
N THR A 890 15.80 10.29 -2.12
CA THR A 890 14.59 10.33 -2.97
C THR A 890 14.18 8.94 -3.41
N SER A 891 15.15 8.06 -3.70
CA SER A 891 14.86 6.68 -4.10
C SER A 891 14.16 5.91 -3.00
N ALA A 892 14.56 6.09 -1.74
CA ALA A 892 13.94 5.47 -0.56
C ALA A 892 12.44 5.73 -0.40
N HIS A 893 11.87 6.68 -1.14
CA HIS A 893 10.43 6.96 -1.18
C HIS A 893 9.84 7.04 -2.61
N GLY A 894 10.60 6.66 -3.63
CA GLY A 894 10.10 6.51 -4.99
C GLY A 894 9.89 7.76 -5.76
N LEU A 895 10.85 8.65 -5.59
CA LEU A 895 10.90 9.92 -6.23
C LEU A 895 12.15 9.97 -7.08
N GLU A 896 11.97 10.21 -8.36
CA GLU A 896 13.08 10.35 -9.28
C GLU A 896 13.76 11.71 -9.08
N LEU A 897 15.05 11.69 -8.75
CA LEU A 897 15.90 12.88 -8.75
C LEU A 897 16.25 13.32 -10.19
N ARG A 898 16.07 14.61 -10.48
CA ARG A 898 16.65 15.31 -11.66
C ARG A 898 17.48 16.52 -11.25
N VAL A 899 18.73 16.56 -11.71
CA VAL A 899 19.75 17.56 -11.34
C VAL A 899 20.28 18.29 -12.59
N PRO A 900 19.70 19.45 -12.97
CA PRO A 900 20.07 20.17 -14.20
C PRO A 900 21.46 20.82 -14.14
N PHE A 901 22.02 21.09 -12.96
CA PHE A 901 23.40 21.60 -12.84
C PHE A 901 24.46 20.58 -13.27
N LEU A 902 24.14 19.28 -13.28
CA LEU A 902 25.01 18.20 -13.78
C LEU A 902 24.78 17.86 -15.25
N ASP A 903 24.16 18.76 -16.02
CA ASP A 903 23.96 18.56 -17.45
C ASP A 903 25.28 18.60 -18.24
N HIS A 904 25.50 17.59 -19.09
CA HIS A 904 26.76 17.40 -19.81
C HIS A 904 27.18 18.61 -20.66
N ARG A 905 26.23 19.41 -21.19
CA ARG A 905 26.54 20.62 -21.97
C ARG A 905 26.82 21.81 -21.06
N PHE A 906 26.02 21.98 -20.01
CA PHE A 906 26.19 23.07 -19.03
C PHE A 906 27.52 22.95 -18.28
N THR A 907 27.86 21.75 -17.80
CA THR A 907 29.09 21.49 -17.05
C THR A 907 30.33 21.66 -17.93
N ALA A 908 30.35 21.07 -19.12
CA ALA A 908 31.47 21.20 -20.05
C ALA A 908 31.71 22.67 -20.44
N TYR A 909 30.64 23.43 -20.70
CA TYR A 909 30.76 24.86 -20.96
C TYR A 909 31.32 25.62 -19.75
N TYR A 910 30.72 25.46 -18.57
CA TYR A 910 31.15 26.19 -17.37
C TYR A 910 32.60 25.84 -16.98
N MET A 911 33.02 24.57 -17.09
CA MET A 911 34.41 24.17 -16.85
C MET A 911 35.40 24.69 -17.90
N SER A 912 34.96 24.94 -19.14
CA SER A 912 35.80 25.53 -20.20
C SER A 912 36.10 27.02 -19.98
N LEU A 913 35.37 27.70 -19.08
CA LEU A 913 35.57 29.11 -18.79
C LEU A 913 36.92 29.36 -18.09
N PRO A 914 37.60 30.49 -18.39
CA PRO A 914 38.80 30.92 -17.68
C PRO A 914 38.61 30.85 -16.16
N GLU A 915 39.64 30.35 -15.46
CA GLU A 915 39.57 30.04 -14.04
C GLU A 915 39.26 31.30 -13.21
N GLU A 916 39.77 32.45 -13.65
CA GLU A 916 39.58 33.79 -13.06
C GLU A 916 38.15 34.32 -13.21
N MET A 917 37.34 33.77 -14.11
CA MET A 917 35.91 34.10 -14.22
C MET A 917 35.05 33.32 -13.23
N ARG A 918 35.53 32.16 -12.76
CA ARG A 918 34.77 31.23 -11.90
C ARG A 918 34.93 31.48 -10.40
N ILE A 919 36.05 32.10 -9.99
CA ILE A 919 36.30 32.44 -8.58
C ILE A 919 35.24 33.40 -8.02
N ALA A 920 35.06 33.34 -6.69
CA ALA A 920 34.24 34.30 -5.96
C ALA A 920 34.75 35.74 -6.17
N LYS A 921 33.82 36.68 -6.44
CA LYS A 921 34.09 38.13 -6.57
C LYS A 921 33.30 38.89 -5.52
N HIS A 922 33.80 40.05 -5.10
CA HIS A 922 33.14 40.97 -4.15
C HIS A 922 32.68 40.33 -2.82
N GLY A 923 33.36 39.26 -2.37
CA GLY A 923 33.02 38.57 -1.12
C GLY A 923 31.73 37.73 -1.19
N VAL A 924 31.35 37.30 -2.40
CA VAL A 924 30.20 36.44 -2.70
C VAL A 924 30.62 35.30 -3.64
N GLU A 925 30.30 34.07 -3.22
CA GLU A 925 30.45 32.84 -3.98
C GLU A 925 29.48 32.75 -5.16
N LYS A 926 29.82 31.98 -6.20
CA LYS A 926 29.02 31.82 -7.43
C LYS A 926 28.70 33.13 -8.16
N HIS A 927 29.52 34.17 -8.01
CA HIS A 927 29.24 35.51 -8.54
C HIS A 927 28.86 35.50 -10.04
N LEU A 928 29.57 34.74 -10.88
CA LEU A 928 29.26 34.64 -12.30
C LEU A 928 27.87 34.03 -12.56
N LEU A 929 27.48 33.01 -11.81
CA LEU A 929 26.13 32.42 -11.89
C LEU A 929 25.07 33.45 -11.48
N ARG A 930 25.28 34.16 -10.36
CA ARG A 930 24.36 35.20 -9.86
C ARG A 930 24.20 36.34 -10.87
N ASP A 931 25.30 36.91 -11.37
CA ASP A 931 25.26 38.00 -12.36
C ASP A 931 24.66 37.55 -13.69
N SER A 932 24.74 36.24 -14.04
CA SER A 932 24.08 35.69 -15.22
C SER A 932 22.55 35.82 -15.19
N PHE A 933 21.92 35.84 -14.00
CA PHE A 933 20.45 35.96 -13.83
C PHE A 933 20.00 37.34 -13.30
N LYS A 934 20.93 38.26 -13.06
CA LYS A 934 20.66 39.61 -12.56
C LYS A 934 19.77 40.41 -13.52
N GLY A 935 18.78 41.11 -12.96
CA GLY A 935 17.89 41.99 -13.72
C GLY A 935 16.86 41.27 -14.60
N LEU A 936 16.72 39.94 -14.47
CA LEU A 936 15.72 39.15 -15.20
C LEU A 936 14.45 38.85 -14.40
N ASP A 937 14.37 39.30 -13.14
CA ASP A 937 13.25 39.08 -12.22
C ASP A 937 12.84 37.59 -12.06
N LEU A 938 13.78 36.68 -12.29
CA LEU A 938 13.53 35.23 -12.22
C LEU A 938 13.33 34.75 -10.77
N ILE A 939 14.06 35.34 -9.83
CA ILE A 939 13.96 35.16 -8.38
C ILE A 939 14.18 36.53 -7.70
N PRO A 940 13.73 36.75 -6.45
CA PRO A 940 13.95 38.01 -5.75
C PRO A 940 15.45 38.34 -5.62
N ASP A 941 15.83 39.60 -5.83
CA ASP A 941 17.24 40.04 -5.76
C ASP A 941 17.89 39.72 -4.40
N GLU A 942 17.12 39.78 -3.30
CA GLU A 942 17.61 39.39 -1.97
C GLU A 942 18.00 37.91 -1.86
N ILE A 943 17.40 37.03 -2.67
CA ILE A 943 17.76 35.62 -2.78
C ILE A 943 18.91 35.44 -3.78
N LEU A 944 18.88 36.17 -4.91
CA LEU A 944 19.93 36.16 -5.92
C LEU A 944 21.30 36.55 -5.34
N TRP A 945 21.34 37.37 -4.29
CA TRP A 945 22.57 37.79 -3.60
C TRP A 945 22.72 37.26 -2.16
N ARG A 946 21.81 36.41 -1.66
CA ARG A 946 21.94 35.71 -0.36
C ARG A 946 23.17 34.81 -0.36
N ARG A 947 24.08 34.99 0.62
CA ARG A 947 25.23 34.12 0.87
C ARG A 947 24.80 32.67 1.15
N LYS A 948 25.62 31.70 0.76
CA LYS A 948 25.39 30.27 0.97
C LYS A 948 25.26 29.92 2.45
N GLU A 949 24.13 29.32 2.80
CA GLU A 949 23.93 28.57 4.04
C GLU A 949 24.02 27.06 3.72
N ALA A 950 24.52 26.27 4.68
CA ALA A 950 24.63 24.81 4.51
C ALA A 950 23.31 24.13 4.87
N PHE A 951 22.87 23.15 4.07
CA PHE A 951 21.53 22.55 4.18
C PHE A 951 21.24 21.98 5.58
N SER A 952 22.17 21.23 6.19
CA SER A 952 22.01 20.70 7.55
C SER A 952 21.92 21.78 8.64
N ASP A 953 22.35 23.00 8.34
CA ASP A 953 22.38 24.14 9.26
C ASP A 953 21.23 25.12 9.04
N GLY A 954 20.67 25.20 7.84
CA GLY A 954 19.56 26.08 7.46
C GLY A 954 18.17 25.53 7.78
N MET A 955 18.04 24.21 8.01
CA MET A 955 16.76 23.55 8.37
C MET A 955 16.22 23.84 9.77
N MET A 956 17.00 24.41 10.70
CA MET A 956 16.56 24.62 12.08
C MET A 956 16.74 26.07 12.54
N SER A 957 15.92 26.48 13.50
CA SER A 957 16.02 27.75 14.21
C SER A 957 17.46 28.16 14.54
N LEU A 958 17.78 29.44 14.35
CA LEU A 958 19.07 30.03 14.74
C LEU A 958 19.40 29.83 16.23
N LYS A 959 18.40 29.56 17.08
CA LYS A 959 18.57 29.34 18.53
C LYS A 959 19.20 27.98 18.88
N LYS A 960 18.90 26.91 18.12
CA LYS A 960 19.44 25.56 18.36
C LYS A 960 19.48 24.77 17.05
N SER A 961 20.68 24.38 16.62
CA SER A 961 20.89 23.71 15.34
C SER A 961 20.69 22.20 15.42
N TRP A 962 20.37 21.57 14.27
CA TRP A 962 20.30 20.12 14.12
C TRP A 962 21.58 19.42 14.61
N TYR A 963 22.75 19.95 14.19
CA TYR A 963 24.06 19.50 14.69
C TYR A 963 24.16 19.52 16.22
N THR A 964 23.72 20.62 16.87
CA THR A 964 23.76 20.75 18.34
C THR A 964 22.87 19.71 19.01
N CYS A 965 21.63 19.55 18.55
CA CYS A 965 20.70 18.54 19.05
C CYS A 965 21.27 17.12 18.94
N LEU A 966 21.91 16.81 17.81
CA LEU A 966 22.52 15.50 17.59
C LEU A 966 23.74 15.26 18.48
N GLN A 967 24.61 16.27 18.69
CA GLN A 967 25.72 16.14 19.66
C GLN A 967 25.22 15.89 21.08
N GLU A 968 24.20 16.63 21.53
CA GLU A 968 23.63 16.48 22.88
C GLU A 968 23.06 15.07 23.09
N HIS A 969 22.33 14.53 22.11
CA HIS A 969 21.83 13.16 22.17
C HIS A 969 22.99 12.14 22.22
N LEU A 970 23.93 12.22 21.29
CA LEU A 970 25.02 11.26 21.14
C LEU A 970 26.06 11.32 22.28
N GLY A 971 26.14 12.44 23.00
CA GLY A 971 26.94 12.58 24.21
C GLY A 971 26.58 11.56 25.31
N SER A 972 25.34 11.07 25.31
CA SER A 972 24.86 10.00 26.21
C SER A 972 25.01 8.58 25.65
N VAL A 973 25.21 8.45 24.34
CA VAL A 973 25.22 7.17 23.60
C VAL A 973 26.64 6.62 23.41
N VAL A 974 27.62 7.50 23.16
CA VAL A 974 29.03 7.12 22.95
C VAL A 974 29.88 7.63 24.12
N ASN A 975 30.51 6.71 24.83
CA ASN A 975 31.40 7.04 25.96
C ASN A 975 32.86 7.25 25.50
N ASP A 976 33.67 7.83 26.39
CA ASP A 976 35.04 8.23 26.03
C ASP A 976 35.96 6.99 25.88
N ASP A 977 35.72 5.94 26.65
CA ASP A 977 36.30 4.61 26.53
C ASP A 977 36.18 4.00 25.12
N GLN A 978 35.03 4.18 24.47
CA GLN A 978 34.79 3.77 23.08
C GLN A 978 35.62 4.60 22.10
N MET A 979 35.69 5.92 22.31
CA MET A 979 36.48 6.83 21.48
C MET A 979 37.98 6.54 21.57
N GLU A 980 38.53 6.28 22.76
CA GLU A 980 39.94 5.87 22.91
C GLU A 980 40.26 4.58 22.14
N LYS A 981 39.30 3.64 22.08
CA LYS A 981 39.45 2.36 21.41
C LYS A 981 39.08 2.41 19.92
N ALA A 982 38.55 3.53 19.41
CA ALA A 982 38.04 3.67 18.04
C ALA A 982 39.04 3.25 16.96
N HIS A 983 40.32 3.62 17.09
CA HIS A 983 41.40 3.26 16.18
C HIS A 983 41.75 1.76 16.17
N LYS A 984 41.34 1.01 17.20
CA LYS A 984 41.51 -0.46 17.30
C LYS A 984 40.28 -1.18 16.76
N THR A 985 39.08 -0.65 17.04
CA THR A 985 37.79 -1.17 16.58
C THR A 985 37.59 -0.98 15.08
N PHE A 986 37.86 0.23 14.57
CA PHE A 986 37.64 0.62 13.18
C PHE A 986 38.98 0.96 12.51
N ARG A 987 39.58 -0.02 11.81
CA ARG A 987 40.92 0.17 11.19
C ARG A 987 40.90 1.12 9.99
N HIS A 988 39.89 0.97 9.12
CA HIS A 988 39.67 1.87 7.99
C HIS A 988 38.92 3.12 8.46
N LEU A 989 39.42 4.31 8.11
CA LEU A 989 38.85 5.63 8.47
C LEU A 989 38.32 5.70 9.92
N PRO A 990 39.19 5.55 10.94
CA PRO A 990 38.77 5.57 12.35
C PRO A 990 38.05 6.87 12.71
N PRO A 991 36.89 6.82 13.37
CA PRO A 991 36.10 8.00 13.69
C PRO A 991 36.79 8.86 14.77
N CYS A 992 36.91 10.16 14.49
CA CYS A 992 37.54 11.13 15.40
C CYS A 992 36.55 11.90 16.31
N THR A 993 35.24 11.74 16.08
CA THR A 993 34.17 12.37 16.89
C THR A 993 33.15 11.32 17.34
N LYS A 994 32.41 11.59 18.42
CA LYS A 994 31.34 10.70 18.92
C LYS A 994 30.25 10.45 17.89
N GLU A 995 29.93 11.45 17.08
CA GLU A 995 28.98 11.33 15.98
C GLU A 995 29.51 10.42 14.86
N ALA A 996 30.75 10.61 14.41
CA ALA A 996 31.37 9.72 13.43
C ALA A 996 31.44 8.27 13.96
N TYR A 997 31.66 8.10 15.27
CA TYR A 997 31.65 6.78 15.91
C TYR A 997 30.27 6.15 15.87
N TYR A 998 29.22 6.90 16.24
CA TYR A 998 27.84 6.42 16.19
C TYR A 998 27.41 6.06 14.76
N PHE A 999 27.65 6.95 13.79
CA PHE A 999 27.35 6.69 12.37
C PHE A 999 28.09 5.44 11.87
N ARG A 1000 29.38 5.29 12.21
CA ARG A 1000 30.16 4.11 11.85
C ARG A 1000 29.66 2.84 12.53
N GLN A 1001 29.26 2.91 13.80
CA GLN A 1001 28.68 1.78 14.53
C GLN A 1001 27.36 1.31 13.92
N VAL A 1002 26.48 2.25 13.51
CA VAL A 1002 25.23 1.93 12.81
C VAL A 1002 25.49 1.41 11.40
N PHE A 1003 26.48 1.95 10.68
CA PHE A 1003 26.90 1.42 9.38
C PHE A 1003 27.39 -0.02 9.49
N GLU A 1004 28.30 -0.34 10.41
CA GLU A 1004 28.85 -1.69 10.61
C GLU A 1004 27.79 -2.68 11.14
N LYS A 1005 26.72 -2.20 11.81
CA LYS A 1005 25.54 -3.00 12.18
C LYS A 1005 24.77 -3.50 10.96
N HIS A 1006 24.66 -2.70 9.90
CA HIS A 1006 23.94 -3.06 8.66
C HIS A 1006 24.85 -3.69 7.59
N PHE A 1007 26.10 -3.24 7.52
CA PHE A 1007 27.07 -3.57 6.47
C PHE A 1007 28.43 -3.97 7.08
N PRO A 1008 28.48 -5.05 7.88
CA PRO A 1008 29.68 -5.43 8.63
C PRO A 1008 30.86 -5.69 7.69
N GLY A 1009 31.98 -5.03 7.95
CA GLY A 1009 33.22 -5.17 7.18
C GLY A 1009 33.20 -4.50 5.79
N ARG A 1010 32.20 -3.65 5.49
CA ARG A 1010 32.07 -2.98 4.18
C ARG A 1010 32.48 -1.51 4.19
N ALA A 1011 33.28 -1.10 5.17
CA ALA A 1011 33.68 0.29 5.34
C ALA A 1011 34.45 0.89 4.14
N GLU A 1012 35.13 0.05 3.36
CA GLU A 1012 35.93 0.46 2.20
C GLU A 1012 35.09 1.03 1.03
N TRP A 1013 33.74 0.94 1.09
CA TRP A 1013 32.85 1.68 0.19
C TRP A 1013 33.02 3.20 0.27
N LEU A 1014 33.49 3.72 1.42
CA LEU A 1014 33.89 5.12 1.58
C LEU A 1014 35.43 5.22 1.58
N SER A 1015 36.01 5.84 0.56
CA SER A 1015 37.47 6.04 0.47
C SER A 1015 38.00 7.11 1.43
N HIS A 1016 37.21 8.16 1.69
CA HIS A 1016 37.56 9.29 2.56
C HIS A 1016 36.29 10.02 3.02
N TYR A 1017 36.36 10.67 4.18
CA TYR A 1017 35.32 11.61 4.61
C TYR A 1017 35.31 12.87 3.72
N TRP A 1018 34.14 13.46 3.49
CA TRP A 1018 34.03 14.76 2.85
C TRP A 1018 34.63 15.83 3.78
N MET A 1019 35.63 16.57 3.32
CA MET A 1019 36.32 17.61 4.10
C MET A 1019 36.63 18.85 3.24
N PRO A 1020 36.48 20.07 3.79
CA PRO A 1020 36.82 21.30 3.08
C PRO A 1020 38.34 21.46 2.90
N ARG A 1021 38.78 21.95 1.73
CA ARG A 1021 40.20 22.26 1.49
C ARG A 1021 40.62 23.62 2.07
N TRP A 1022 41.95 23.77 2.25
CA TRP A 1022 42.64 24.98 2.72
C TRP A 1022 42.21 25.48 4.11
N ILE A 1023 41.56 24.62 4.90
CA ILE A 1023 41.17 24.89 6.28
C ILE A 1023 41.62 23.70 7.13
N ASN A 1024 42.27 23.97 8.27
CA ASN A 1024 42.56 22.95 9.25
C ASN A 1024 41.28 22.63 10.04
N ALA A 1025 40.49 21.69 9.53
CA ALA A 1025 39.19 21.30 10.06
C ALA A 1025 39.23 19.84 10.54
N THR A 1026 38.66 19.59 11.72
CA THR A 1026 38.45 18.23 12.27
C THR A 1026 37.01 17.73 12.11
N ASP A 1027 36.09 18.64 11.77
CA ASP A 1027 34.69 18.34 11.44
C ASP A 1027 34.30 19.18 10.20
N PRO A 1028 33.56 18.63 9.23
CA PRO A 1028 33.20 19.33 8.00
C PRO A 1028 32.03 20.33 8.12
N SER A 1029 31.35 20.43 9.27
CA SER A 1029 30.23 21.36 9.49
C SER A 1029 30.63 22.81 9.18
N ALA A 1030 29.76 23.54 8.49
CA ALA A 1030 29.91 24.98 8.36
C ALA A 1030 30.08 25.68 9.71
N ARG A 1031 29.36 25.25 10.76
CA ARG A 1031 29.35 25.91 12.08
C ARG A 1031 30.63 25.74 12.89
N THR A 1032 31.44 24.70 12.65
CA THR A 1032 32.73 24.51 13.33
C THR A 1032 33.84 25.36 12.71
N LEU A 1033 33.68 25.75 11.44
CA LEU A 1033 34.64 26.53 10.67
C LEU A 1033 34.50 28.02 10.99
N SER A 1034 35.62 28.68 11.32
CA SER A 1034 35.65 30.11 11.66
C SER A 1034 35.17 31.04 10.55
N ILE A 1035 35.07 30.55 9.31
CA ILE A 1035 34.77 31.33 8.10
C ILE A 1035 33.28 31.58 7.90
N TYR A 1036 32.41 30.75 8.49
CA TYR A 1036 30.96 30.88 8.42
C TYR A 1036 30.39 31.73 9.55
N LYS A 1037 31.21 32.14 10.52
CA LYS A 1037 30.81 33.10 11.54
C LYS A 1037 30.79 34.48 10.90
N PRO A 1038 29.67 35.22 10.89
CA PRO A 1038 29.67 36.59 10.40
C PRO A 1038 30.70 37.41 11.18
N HIS A 1039 31.45 38.26 10.46
CA HIS A 1039 32.20 39.31 11.12
C HIS A 1039 31.21 40.15 11.93
N LYS A 1040 31.53 40.44 13.20
CA LYS A 1040 30.60 41.14 14.13
C LYS A 1040 30.21 42.56 13.70
N ASP A 1041 30.82 43.07 12.63
CA ASP A 1041 30.66 44.40 12.08
C ASP A 1041 30.11 44.39 10.62
N GLN A 1042 29.34 43.35 10.24
CA GLN A 1042 28.57 43.26 8.98
C GLN A 1042 27.07 43.11 9.24
#